data_AF-A0A316Z8K1-F1
#
_entry.id   AF-A0A316Z8K1-F1
#
_cell.length_a   1.000
_cell.length_b   1.000
_cell.length_c   1.000
_cell.angle_alpha   90.00
_cell.angle_beta   90.00
_cell.angle_gamma   90.00
#
_symmetry.space_group_name_H-M   'P 1'
#
loop_
_entity.id
_entity.type
_entity.pdbx_description
1 polymer ?
#
loop_
_entity_poly.entity_id
_entity_poly.type
_entity_poly.pdbx_seq_one_letter_code
_entity_poly.pdbx_strand_id
1 'polypeptide(L)'
;MVTRTLCTRHRSPSLSVSSAQLCRGGTALSVLAVATIVRRQRKRRIVSPTSERIEAGHPAVSHIRPFDPDEVLPSSDPIAPEAGAHGGRNLKISRGVEPEDADGVPSTHAWEFAGWGSMSMLVLSQAELNSAAATIAALPQPKLGQWRAFALAGNAVTGSAFYSLPAVLAVASIWSPLSLFIAAMLLWPFRPVLCELSSALSSADAGSYTYMINSGGRTLALVAGAFYLLDAVATGAVSAGTAASYISAEVPGLDMRIMTIVLLVAMAAICMLGVKDSANVALGMVTIHLTTMAMLIVAGIVTWAKLGNATLVDNWNVAKGVDLTSGRNVARIVFDGTCIAFVGLTGVESTPSYVSAVKAGGFPRALRNLHISVLLTEPALALLIVATMPMSSIIGTPNILASLGALSGGWLKYIVIVDAVIVLAGGIISGTVGCMGTAQALVNDKILANFFQRALPRTGARWPQIVLFLALCLIMCGTSNFNLTIMSSVFSIVFLLVMSFFPLSLLTLLHSRPTLPRSPRTPLLVVLLAFCVGVIAIAGNAAIAPAVLGQTAIYAGVILIVLLALADKVRLVRLLLWAAQQRILPTPPGFVKAQVRWITPRTNAIRKAVIRWIRRSRREPVVFFTATDDISALVRALTYVQQNEPACSRVILVHCFSEVVDIPSELEANSQLVDESFPTITVDLVFVESEAFSPVVVEALSKRLGVSRTRMFISCPGRNGTICGGRFRLADYGGLRIVTASL
;
A
#
# COMPACT_ATOMS: atom_id res chain seq x y z
N MET A 1 35.19 46.57 24.27
CA MET A 1 36.53 45.97 24.40
C MET A 1 36.39 44.50 24.00
N VAL A 2 37.08 43.96 22.99
CA VAL A 2 38.55 43.76 22.90
C VAL A 2 38.96 42.80 24.05
N THR A 3 39.49 41.58 23.81
CA THR A 3 40.60 41.23 22.90
C THR A 3 40.53 39.79 22.34
N ARG A 4 41.36 39.51 21.33
CA ARG A 4 41.84 38.16 20.92
C ARG A 4 42.74 37.55 22.05
N THR A 5 43.34 36.34 22.03
CA THR A 5 44.14 35.70 20.97
C THR A 5 44.61 34.26 21.33
N LEU A 6 44.82 33.43 20.29
CA LEU A 6 45.86 32.37 20.10
C LEU A 6 45.99 31.09 20.98
N CYS A 7 45.77 29.96 20.32
CA CYS A 7 46.63 28.77 20.15
C CYS A 7 47.58 28.24 21.26
N THR A 8 47.43 26.95 21.57
CA THR A 8 48.55 25.96 21.56
C THR A 8 48.08 24.58 21.04
N ARG A 9 49.00 23.82 20.42
CA ARG A 9 48.80 22.42 19.96
C ARG A 9 49.30 21.44 21.04
N HIS A 10 48.59 20.31 21.26
CA HIS A 10 49.19 18.97 21.08
C HIS A 10 48.24 17.76 21.23
N ARG A 11 48.55 16.71 20.45
CA ARG A 11 48.28 15.27 20.66
C ARG A 11 46.83 14.75 20.70
N SER A 12 46.43 14.16 19.57
CA SER A 12 45.57 12.95 19.52
C SER A 12 46.35 11.72 20.06
N PRO A 13 45.67 10.63 20.49
CA PRO A 13 45.23 9.63 19.53
C PRO A 13 43.84 9.00 19.79
N SER A 14 43.42 8.15 18.83
CA SER A 14 42.33 7.16 18.88
C SER A 14 40.90 7.62 19.19
N LEU A 15 40.05 7.62 18.17
CA LEU A 15 38.60 7.41 18.29
C LEU A 15 38.14 6.46 17.17
N SER A 16 37.41 5.41 17.55
CA SER A 16 36.86 4.39 16.66
C SER A 16 35.68 4.94 15.85
N VAL A 17 35.71 4.77 14.53
CA VAL A 17 34.61 5.20 13.66
C VAL A 17 33.51 4.13 13.65
N SER A 18 32.34 4.47 14.18
CA SER A 18 31.15 3.63 14.15
C SER A 18 30.42 3.74 12.79
N SER A 19 29.89 2.62 12.32
CA SER A 19 29.41 2.39 10.94
C SER A 19 28.17 3.21 10.51
N ALA A 20 27.63 4.08 11.37
CA ALA A 20 26.37 4.80 11.13
C ALA A 20 26.51 6.07 10.25
N GLN A 21 27.72 6.63 10.10
CA GLN A 21 27.91 7.89 9.35
C GLN A 21 28.02 7.73 7.82
N LEU A 22 28.36 6.55 7.29
CA LEU A 22 28.53 6.39 5.83
C LEU A 22 27.23 6.59 5.03
N CYS A 23 26.06 6.24 5.58
CA CYS A 23 24.80 6.30 4.84
C CYS A 23 24.25 7.73 4.61
N ARG A 24 24.70 8.74 5.35
CA ARG A 24 24.33 10.16 5.12
C ARG A 24 25.33 10.93 4.25
N GLY A 25 26.53 10.39 4.02
CA GLY A 25 27.55 11.04 3.19
C GLY A 25 27.28 10.98 1.69
N GLY A 26 26.63 9.91 1.21
CA GLY A 26 26.45 9.65 -0.23
C GLY A 26 25.63 10.70 -0.98
N THR A 27 24.59 11.27 -0.36
CA THR A 27 23.75 12.32 -0.98
C THR A 27 24.46 13.66 -1.07
N ALA A 28 25.29 14.01 -0.09
CA ALA A 28 26.12 15.20 -0.16
C ALA A 28 27.23 15.02 -1.21
N LEU A 29 27.87 13.86 -1.26
CA LEU A 29 28.94 13.56 -2.21
C LEU A 29 28.45 13.54 -3.67
N SER A 30 27.29 12.95 -3.98
CA SER A 30 26.76 12.94 -5.34
C SER A 30 26.38 14.34 -5.84
N VAL A 31 25.68 15.13 -5.01
CA VAL A 31 25.32 16.52 -5.36
C VAL A 31 26.57 17.41 -5.48
N LEU A 32 27.57 17.23 -4.62
CA LEU A 32 28.83 17.98 -4.68
C LEU A 32 29.69 17.56 -5.89
N ALA A 33 29.68 16.27 -6.26
CA ALA A 33 30.34 15.77 -7.46
C ALA A 33 29.71 16.36 -8.74
N VAL A 34 28.38 16.29 -8.88
CA VAL A 34 27.65 16.90 -10.00
C VAL A 34 27.88 18.42 -10.05
N ALA A 35 27.79 19.12 -8.91
CA ALA A 35 28.10 20.54 -8.84
C ALA A 35 29.55 20.85 -9.27
N THR A 36 30.52 19.98 -8.94
CA THR A 36 31.93 20.13 -9.33
C THR A 36 32.14 19.84 -10.82
N ILE A 37 31.44 18.85 -11.39
CA ILE A 37 31.45 18.54 -12.83
C ILE A 37 30.85 19.70 -13.62
N VAL A 38 29.67 20.22 -13.23
CA VAL A 38 29.05 21.40 -13.83
C VAL A 38 29.96 22.63 -13.73
N ARG A 39 30.65 22.83 -12.61
CA ARG A 39 31.60 23.96 -12.43
C ARG A 39 32.88 23.79 -13.27
N ARG A 40 33.35 22.56 -13.50
CA ARG A 40 34.46 22.25 -14.43
C ARG A 40 34.03 22.44 -15.90
N GLN A 41 32.83 22.01 -16.27
CA GLN A 41 32.30 22.18 -17.63
C GLN A 41 32.01 23.65 -17.97
N ARG A 42 31.41 24.44 -17.05
CA ARG A 42 31.27 25.89 -17.22
C ARG A 42 32.62 26.61 -17.42
N LYS A 43 33.70 26.15 -16.78
CA LYS A 43 35.05 26.67 -17.00
C LYS A 43 35.66 26.28 -18.35
N ARG A 44 35.19 25.20 -19.00
CA ARG A 44 35.66 24.76 -20.32
C ARG A 44 34.88 25.37 -21.49
N ARG A 45 33.62 25.76 -21.31
CA ARG A 45 32.77 26.42 -22.34
C ARG A 45 33.18 27.86 -22.71
N ILE A 46 34.31 28.39 -22.24
CA ILE A 46 34.83 29.71 -22.68
C ILE A 46 35.53 29.62 -24.06
N VAL A 47 35.86 28.41 -24.54
CA VAL A 47 36.39 28.21 -25.90
C VAL A 47 35.44 27.31 -26.70
N SER A 48 34.76 27.91 -27.68
CA SER A 48 34.02 27.18 -28.72
C SER A 48 34.95 26.91 -29.91
N PRO A 49 35.11 25.66 -30.37
CA PRO A 49 35.95 25.35 -31.53
C PRO A 49 35.23 25.52 -32.89
N THR A 50 34.14 26.31 -32.96
CA THR A 50 33.34 26.50 -34.20
C THR A 50 33.29 27.92 -34.75
N SER A 51 34.02 28.88 -34.19
CA SER A 51 33.98 30.30 -34.61
C SER A 51 35.11 30.79 -35.53
N GLU A 52 36.13 29.97 -35.86
CA GLU A 52 37.30 30.39 -36.66
C GLU A 52 37.37 29.83 -38.11
N ARG A 53 36.33 29.16 -38.61
CA ARG A 53 36.37 28.51 -39.96
C ARG A 53 35.49 29.15 -41.04
N ILE A 54 35.08 30.40 -40.87
CA ILE A 54 34.27 31.13 -41.87
C ILE A 54 35.02 32.34 -42.48
N GLU A 55 36.10 32.84 -41.86
CA GLU A 55 36.85 34.02 -42.35
C GLU A 55 38.29 33.70 -42.79
N ALA A 56 38.45 32.88 -43.82
CA ALA A 56 39.66 32.83 -44.65
C ALA A 56 39.37 32.14 -46.00
N GLY A 57 39.15 32.91 -47.05
CA GLY A 57 39.04 32.36 -48.41
C GLY A 57 40.41 32.16 -49.05
N HIS A 58 40.67 30.99 -49.65
CA HIS A 58 41.35 30.74 -50.93
C HIS A 58 41.25 29.23 -51.30
N PRO A 59 41.41 28.79 -52.57
CA PRO A 59 40.74 27.58 -53.09
C PRO A 59 41.61 26.34 -53.38
N ALA A 60 40.93 25.23 -53.76
CA ALA A 60 41.43 23.94 -54.25
C ALA A 60 42.07 23.01 -53.19
N VAL A 61 42.10 21.67 -53.30
CA VAL A 61 42.04 20.78 -54.48
C VAL A 61 41.12 19.56 -54.25
N SER A 62 40.45 19.09 -55.31
CA SER A 62 39.66 17.86 -55.35
C SER A 62 40.49 16.62 -55.70
N HIS A 63 40.33 15.52 -54.94
CA HIS A 63 40.70 14.18 -55.42
C HIS A 63 39.56 13.18 -55.17
N ILE A 64 38.79 12.95 -56.22
CA ILE A 64 37.90 11.79 -56.39
C ILE A 64 38.77 10.61 -56.82
N ARG A 65 38.59 9.42 -56.24
CA ARG A 65 39.09 8.17 -56.83
C ARG A 65 38.02 7.56 -57.73
N PRO A 66 38.37 7.06 -58.93
CA PRO A 66 37.44 6.37 -59.81
C PRO A 66 37.10 4.96 -59.31
N PHE A 67 36.01 4.43 -59.86
CA PHE A 67 35.44 3.10 -59.61
C PHE A 67 36.20 2.03 -60.40
N ASP A 68 36.48 0.87 -59.79
CA ASP A 68 37.18 -0.26 -60.43
C ASP A 68 36.21 -1.45 -60.59
N PRO A 69 35.98 -2.03 -61.79
CA PRO A 69 34.84 -2.95 -62.00
C PRO A 69 35.04 -4.41 -61.56
N ASP A 70 36.25 -4.86 -61.26
CA ASP A 70 36.60 -6.31 -61.25
C ASP A 70 36.88 -6.94 -59.87
N GLU A 71 36.59 -6.27 -58.73
CA GLU A 71 36.84 -6.87 -57.40
C GLU A 71 35.72 -7.85 -56.95
N VAL A 72 36.03 -9.14 -57.04
CA VAL A 72 35.10 -10.27 -56.79
C VAL A 72 34.74 -10.43 -55.30
N LEU A 73 33.45 -10.29 -54.99
CA LEU A 73 32.87 -10.63 -53.68
C LEU A 73 32.67 -12.15 -53.51
N PRO A 74 33.06 -12.76 -52.37
CA PRO A 74 32.61 -14.10 -51.99
C PRO A 74 31.18 -14.09 -51.43
N SER A 75 30.33 -14.94 -51.98
CA SER A 75 28.91 -15.12 -51.64
C SER A 75 28.66 -15.97 -50.38
N SER A 76 27.61 -15.64 -49.59
CA SER A 76 26.47 -16.57 -49.33
C SER A 76 25.44 -16.02 -48.32
N ASP A 77 24.18 -16.00 -48.76
CA ASP A 77 22.89 -15.65 -48.10
C ASP A 77 22.42 -16.60 -46.95
N PRO A 78 21.18 -16.49 -46.39
CA PRO A 78 20.20 -15.37 -46.33
C PRO A 78 19.63 -15.10 -44.91
N ILE A 79 18.90 -13.98 -44.75
CA ILE A 79 17.78 -13.88 -43.78
C ILE A 79 16.51 -13.44 -44.54
N ALA A 80 15.41 -14.15 -44.29
CA ALA A 80 14.12 -13.99 -44.97
C ALA A 80 13.32 -12.75 -44.48
N PRO A 81 12.33 -12.25 -45.25
CA PRO A 81 11.74 -10.93 -45.03
C PRO A 81 10.56 -10.94 -44.03
N GLU A 82 10.49 -9.93 -43.15
CA GLU A 82 9.25 -9.56 -42.47
C GLU A 82 8.49 -8.49 -43.29
N ALA A 83 7.28 -8.84 -43.72
CA ALA A 83 6.33 -7.90 -44.32
C ALA A 83 5.46 -7.27 -43.22
N GLY A 84 5.27 -5.95 -43.23
CA GLY A 84 4.45 -5.27 -42.22
C GLY A 84 4.56 -3.74 -42.22
N ALA A 85 4.30 -3.09 -43.35
CA ALA A 85 4.35 -1.64 -43.44
C ALA A 85 3.13 -0.97 -42.76
N HIS A 86 3.35 -0.35 -41.59
CA HIS A 86 2.49 0.73 -41.09
C HIS A 86 3.34 1.97 -40.79
N GLY A 87 3.04 3.06 -41.50
CA GLY A 87 3.84 4.28 -41.50
C GLY A 87 3.71 5.09 -40.22
N GLY A 88 4.76 5.08 -39.40
CA GLY A 88 5.03 6.09 -38.39
C GLY A 88 6.51 6.44 -38.41
N ARG A 89 6.87 7.72 -38.52
CA ARG A 89 8.26 8.20 -38.51
C ARG A 89 8.86 8.09 -37.11
N ASN A 90 9.26 6.87 -36.72
CA ASN A 90 10.00 6.64 -35.49
C ASN A 90 11.51 6.89 -35.74
N LEU A 91 11.97 8.10 -35.49
CA LEU A 91 13.41 8.40 -35.40
C LEU A 91 13.94 7.86 -34.07
N LYS A 92 14.97 7.01 -34.12
CA LYS A 92 15.69 6.52 -32.94
C LYS A 92 17.18 6.81 -33.09
N ILE A 93 17.72 7.61 -32.19
CA ILE A 93 19.16 7.93 -32.12
C ILE A 93 19.73 7.14 -30.93
N SER A 94 20.77 6.34 -31.19
CA SER A 94 21.48 5.55 -30.19
C SER A 94 22.94 5.99 -30.16
N ARG A 95 23.48 6.28 -28.97
CA ARG A 95 24.93 6.43 -28.82
C ARG A 95 25.60 5.08 -29.08
N GLY A 96 26.65 5.08 -29.90
CA GLY A 96 27.52 3.93 -30.13
C GLY A 96 28.76 3.97 -29.22
N VAL A 97 29.41 2.82 -29.06
CA VAL A 97 30.62 2.56 -28.25
C VAL A 97 30.34 2.40 -26.75
N GLU A 98 30.54 1.17 -26.26
CA GLU A 98 30.71 0.87 -24.83
C GLU A 98 32.05 1.46 -24.35
N PRO A 99 32.20 1.85 -23.07
CA PRO A 99 33.49 2.30 -22.55
C PRO A 99 34.48 1.14 -22.48
N GLU A 100 35.27 0.96 -23.53
CA GLU A 100 36.49 0.15 -23.52
C GLU A 100 37.60 0.91 -22.78
N ASP A 101 38.06 0.35 -21.66
CA ASP A 101 39.38 0.71 -21.13
C ASP A 101 40.45 0.22 -22.12
N ALA A 102 41.52 1.00 -22.32
CA ALA A 102 42.51 0.83 -23.39
C ALA A 102 43.27 -0.52 -23.42
N ASP A 103 43.09 -1.35 -22.39
CA ASP A 103 43.80 -2.62 -22.16
C ASP A 103 42.91 -3.87 -22.33
N GLY A 104 41.64 -3.73 -22.74
CA GLY A 104 40.76 -4.86 -23.07
C GLY A 104 40.33 -5.77 -21.90
N VAL A 105 40.63 -5.37 -20.65
CA VAL A 105 40.18 -6.07 -19.43
C VAL A 105 38.85 -5.47 -18.97
N PRO A 106 37.77 -6.26 -18.79
CA PRO A 106 36.52 -5.73 -18.27
C PRO A 106 36.71 -5.14 -16.87
N SER A 107 36.43 -3.86 -16.71
CA SER A 107 36.57 -3.17 -15.42
C SER A 107 35.75 -3.89 -14.34
N THR A 108 36.22 -3.83 -13.09
CA THR A 108 35.62 -4.55 -11.94
C THR A 108 34.16 -4.15 -11.64
N HIS A 109 33.64 -3.11 -12.29
CA HIS A 109 32.28 -2.59 -12.21
C HIS A 109 31.47 -2.70 -13.53
N ALA A 110 31.99 -3.30 -14.60
CA ALA A 110 31.29 -3.44 -15.89
C ALA A 110 29.93 -4.17 -15.80
N TRP A 111 29.70 -4.95 -14.74
CA TRP A 111 28.43 -5.64 -14.44
C TRP A 111 27.38 -4.76 -13.75
N GLU A 112 27.75 -3.55 -13.32
CA GLU A 112 26.85 -2.54 -12.76
C GLU A 112 26.37 -1.53 -13.80
N PHE A 113 27.10 -1.35 -14.92
CA PHE A 113 26.70 -0.50 -16.03
C PHE A 113 25.46 -1.06 -16.75
N ALA A 114 24.44 -0.23 -16.91
CA ALA A 114 23.17 -0.65 -17.54
C ALA A 114 23.18 -0.54 -19.08
N GLY A 115 24.08 0.27 -19.64
CA GLY A 115 24.12 0.67 -21.06
C GLY A 115 23.60 2.09 -21.27
N TRP A 116 24.05 2.75 -22.35
CA TRP A 116 23.63 4.10 -22.73
C TRP A 116 22.17 4.16 -23.20
N GLY A 117 21.51 5.27 -22.91
CA GLY A 117 20.15 5.58 -23.34
C GLY A 117 20.03 5.88 -24.83
N SER A 118 18.78 5.88 -25.29
CA SER A 118 18.39 6.26 -26.65
C SER A 118 17.34 7.37 -26.66
N MET A 119 17.42 8.24 -27.65
CA MET A 119 16.43 9.29 -27.91
C MET A 119 15.46 8.79 -28.98
N SER A 120 14.16 9.03 -28.79
CA SER A 120 13.16 8.77 -29.82
C SER A 120 12.00 9.75 -29.80
N MET A 121 11.43 10.01 -30.98
CA MET A 121 10.17 10.75 -31.13
C MET A 121 9.05 9.77 -31.45
N LEU A 122 7.92 9.93 -30.78
CA LEU A 122 6.83 8.96 -30.73
C LEU A 122 5.50 9.66 -30.99
N VAL A 123 4.96 9.44 -32.19
CA VAL A 123 3.62 9.90 -32.58
C VAL A 123 2.62 8.80 -32.22
N LEU A 124 1.63 9.13 -31.39
CA LEU A 124 0.52 8.24 -31.06
C LEU A 124 -0.52 8.25 -32.19
N SER A 125 -0.87 7.09 -32.70
CA SER A 125 -1.89 6.97 -33.74
C SER A 125 -3.30 7.23 -33.18
N GLN A 126 -4.20 7.75 -34.02
CA GLN A 126 -5.60 7.96 -33.60
C GLN A 126 -6.28 6.65 -33.15
N ALA A 127 -5.89 5.50 -33.71
CA ALA A 127 -6.37 4.19 -33.27
C ALA A 127 -5.93 3.85 -31.84
N GLU A 128 -4.67 4.11 -31.48
CA GLU A 128 -4.17 3.93 -30.11
C GLU A 128 -4.92 4.85 -29.13
N LEU A 129 -5.06 6.14 -29.47
CA LEU A 129 -5.78 7.13 -28.67
C LEU A 129 -7.26 6.75 -28.48
N ASN A 130 -7.95 6.33 -29.54
CA ASN A 130 -9.34 5.87 -29.46
C ASN A 130 -9.45 4.61 -28.58
N SER A 131 -8.51 3.66 -28.68
CA SER A 131 -8.49 2.46 -27.84
C SER A 131 -8.23 2.80 -26.36
N ALA A 132 -7.39 3.79 -26.08
CA ALA A 132 -7.09 4.27 -24.74
C ALA A 132 -8.28 5.03 -24.16
N ALA A 133 -8.92 5.91 -24.94
CA ALA A 133 -10.15 6.61 -24.57
C ALA A 133 -11.28 5.63 -24.25
N ALA A 134 -11.48 4.59 -25.05
CA ALA A 134 -12.43 3.52 -24.76
C ALA A 134 -12.09 2.76 -23.46
N THR A 135 -10.81 2.58 -23.16
CA THR A 135 -10.36 1.91 -21.91
C THR A 135 -10.58 2.79 -20.68
N ILE A 136 -10.29 4.11 -20.79
CA ILE A 136 -10.57 5.10 -19.74
C ILE A 136 -12.08 5.24 -19.52
N ALA A 137 -12.88 5.28 -20.59
CA ALA A 137 -14.35 5.32 -20.50
C ALA A 137 -14.94 4.06 -19.85
N ALA A 138 -14.32 2.90 -20.10
CA ALA A 138 -14.68 1.61 -19.50
C ALA A 138 -14.17 1.42 -18.05
N LEU A 139 -13.36 2.33 -17.50
CA LEU A 139 -12.98 2.27 -16.08
C LEU A 139 -14.24 2.33 -15.20
N PRO A 140 -14.22 1.71 -14.00
CA PRO A 140 -15.36 1.74 -13.08
C PRO A 140 -15.72 3.16 -12.65
N GLN A 141 -16.69 3.76 -13.35
CA GLN A 141 -17.21 5.08 -13.00
C GLN A 141 -17.75 5.07 -11.55
N PRO A 142 -17.55 6.14 -10.77
CA PRO A 142 -18.00 6.21 -9.38
C PRO A 142 -19.53 6.13 -9.29
N LYS A 143 -20.04 4.92 -9.02
CA LYS A 143 -21.47 4.59 -9.00
C LYS A 143 -22.05 4.50 -7.59
N LEU A 144 -21.22 4.30 -6.56
CA LEU A 144 -21.69 4.13 -5.18
C LEU A 144 -22.16 5.47 -4.60
N GLY A 145 -23.46 5.55 -4.29
CA GLY A 145 -24.02 6.62 -3.47
C GLY A 145 -23.67 6.45 -1.99
N GLN A 146 -23.90 7.50 -1.18
CA GLN A 146 -23.51 7.54 0.24
C GLN A 146 -23.96 6.32 1.06
N TRP A 147 -25.16 5.79 0.81
CA TRP A 147 -25.72 4.65 1.56
C TRP A 147 -25.07 3.32 1.21
N ARG A 148 -24.75 3.11 -0.07
CA ARG A 148 -23.98 1.92 -0.53
C ARG A 148 -22.54 1.97 -0.04
N ALA A 149 -21.91 3.14 -0.10
CA ALA A 149 -20.57 3.36 0.44
C ALA A 149 -20.52 3.21 1.97
N PHE A 150 -21.55 3.66 2.69
CA PHE A 150 -21.74 3.39 4.12
C PHE A 150 -21.85 1.88 4.37
N ALA A 151 -22.72 1.18 3.62
CA ALA A 151 -23.02 -0.23 3.89
C ALA A 151 -21.84 -1.19 3.70
N LEU A 152 -20.91 -0.89 2.78
CA LEU A 152 -19.73 -1.74 2.54
C LEU A 152 -18.87 -1.91 3.80
N ALA A 153 -18.46 -0.82 4.45
CA ALA A 153 -17.82 -0.89 5.78
C ALA A 153 -18.84 -1.11 6.91
N GLY A 154 -20.08 -0.67 6.73
CA GLY A 154 -21.13 -0.66 7.75
C GLY A 154 -21.37 -2.03 8.37
N ASN A 155 -21.36 -3.10 7.59
CA ASN A 155 -21.51 -4.46 8.13
C ASN A 155 -20.40 -4.83 9.13
N ALA A 156 -19.14 -4.46 8.86
CA ALA A 156 -18.06 -4.66 9.84
C ALA A 156 -18.21 -3.71 11.04
N VAL A 157 -18.49 -2.42 10.77
CA VAL A 157 -18.55 -1.33 11.76
C VAL A 157 -19.72 -1.42 12.74
N THR A 158 -20.85 -2.00 12.34
CA THR A 158 -22.00 -2.20 13.25
C THR A 158 -22.06 -3.62 13.79
N GLY A 159 -21.63 -4.61 12.99
CA GLY A 159 -21.49 -6.00 13.43
C GLY A 159 -20.40 -6.20 14.50
N SER A 160 -19.50 -5.22 14.67
CA SER A 160 -18.51 -5.18 15.75
C SER A 160 -19.11 -5.30 17.15
N ALA A 161 -20.34 -4.80 17.35
CA ALA A 161 -21.09 -4.89 18.61
C ALA A 161 -21.17 -6.33 19.18
N PHE A 162 -21.15 -7.35 18.31
CA PHE A 162 -21.20 -8.76 18.71
C PHE A 162 -19.93 -9.26 19.43
N TYR A 163 -18.77 -8.60 19.26
CA TYR A 163 -17.52 -8.91 19.96
C TYR A 163 -16.95 -7.75 20.79
N SER A 164 -17.30 -6.50 20.50
CA SER A 164 -16.86 -5.32 21.27
C SER A 164 -17.53 -5.25 22.65
N LEU A 165 -18.85 -5.45 22.72
CA LEU A 165 -19.62 -5.40 23.97
C LEU A 165 -19.10 -6.37 25.04
N PRO A 166 -18.94 -7.70 24.78
CA PRO A 166 -18.38 -8.61 25.78
C PRO A 166 -16.92 -8.27 26.15
N ALA A 167 -16.10 -7.80 25.20
CA ALA A 167 -14.71 -7.44 25.47
C ALA A 167 -14.57 -6.21 26.38
N VAL A 168 -15.36 -5.16 26.13
CA VAL A 168 -15.37 -3.96 26.98
C VAL A 168 -15.99 -4.27 28.34
N LEU A 169 -17.07 -5.07 28.39
CA LEU A 169 -17.71 -5.45 29.64
C LEU A 169 -16.77 -6.20 30.59
N ALA A 170 -15.92 -7.09 30.07
CA ALA A 170 -14.92 -7.80 30.87
C ALA A 170 -13.84 -6.89 31.49
N VAL A 171 -13.65 -5.67 30.97
CA VAL A 171 -12.58 -4.74 31.41
C VAL A 171 -13.12 -3.53 32.18
N ALA A 172 -14.29 -3.01 31.77
CA ALA A 172 -14.89 -1.80 32.31
C ALA A 172 -16.13 -2.06 33.20
N SER A 173 -16.71 -3.26 33.15
CA SER A 173 -17.90 -3.65 33.93
C SER A 173 -19.02 -2.62 33.79
N ILE A 174 -19.46 -1.98 34.87
CA ILE A 174 -20.52 -0.96 34.85
C ILE A 174 -20.16 0.32 34.06
N TRP A 175 -18.87 0.59 33.85
CA TRP A 175 -18.40 1.76 33.11
C TRP A 175 -18.34 1.56 31.59
N SER A 176 -18.66 0.36 31.10
CA SER A 176 -18.66 0.02 29.67
C SER A 176 -19.43 1.01 28.77
N PRO A 177 -20.63 1.50 29.13
CA PRO A 177 -21.36 2.45 28.29
C PRO A 177 -20.61 3.77 28.10
N LEU A 178 -19.96 4.26 29.16
CA LEU A 178 -19.14 5.47 29.13
C LEU A 178 -17.86 5.26 28.30
N SER A 179 -17.19 4.13 28.48
CA SER A 179 -15.99 3.76 27.70
C SER A 179 -16.26 3.67 26.20
N LEU A 180 -17.37 3.04 25.80
CA LEU A 180 -17.81 2.96 24.39
C LEU A 180 -18.18 4.34 23.84
N PHE A 181 -18.89 5.16 24.62
CA PHE A 181 -19.22 6.54 24.21
C PHE A 181 -17.97 7.39 23.98
N ILE A 182 -16.98 7.32 24.88
CA ILE A 182 -15.72 8.05 24.74
C ILE A 182 -14.94 7.54 23.52
N ALA A 183 -14.83 6.23 23.31
CA ALA A 183 -14.15 5.67 22.13
C ALA A 183 -14.83 6.13 20.83
N ALA A 184 -16.16 6.05 20.74
CA ALA A 184 -16.93 6.51 19.58
C ALA A 184 -16.70 8.02 19.31
N MET A 185 -16.67 8.86 20.34
CA MET A 185 -16.29 10.27 20.21
C MET A 185 -14.85 10.45 19.69
N LEU A 186 -13.89 9.69 20.21
CA LEU A 186 -12.48 9.72 19.80
C LEU A 186 -12.23 9.20 18.37
N LEU A 187 -13.23 8.63 17.70
CA LEU A 187 -13.17 8.35 16.26
C LEU A 187 -13.32 9.62 15.40
N TRP A 188 -13.87 10.71 15.95
CA TRP A 188 -14.15 11.95 15.19
C TRP A 188 -12.91 12.52 14.44
N PRO A 189 -11.71 12.62 15.04
CA PRO A 189 -10.52 13.18 14.38
C PRO A 189 -10.05 12.39 13.15
N PHE A 190 -10.35 11.10 13.06
CA PHE A 190 -9.98 10.26 11.91
C PHE A 190 -10.86 10.53 10.68
N ARG A 191 -12.12 10.99 10.85
CA ARG A 191 -13.02 11.35 9.73
C ARG A 191 -12.40 12.36 8.75
N PRO A 192 -11.92 13.56 9.17
CA PRO A 192 -11.33 14.53 8.25
C PRO A 192 -9.99 14.06 7.68
N VAL A 193 -9.16 13.37 8.47
CA VAL A 193 -7.88 12.77 8.01
C VAL A 193 -8.12 11.83 6.83
N LEU A 194 -9.08 10.92 6.94
CA LEU A 194 -9.45 10.00 5.85
C LEU A 194 -10.03 10.74 4.63
N CYS A 195 -10.83 11.80 4.84
CA CYS A 195 -11.37 12.62 3.74
C CYS A 195 -10.26 13.36 2.97
N GLU A 196 -9.29 13.94 3.66
CA GLU A 196 -8.18 14.64 3.03
C GLU A 196 -7.24 13.67 2.31
N LEU A 197 -6.85 12.58 2.96
CA LEU A 197 -5.95 11.57 2.41
C LEU A 197 -6.53 10.89 1.16
N SER A 198 -7.83 10.57 1.20
CA SER A 198 -8.56 10.09 0.01
C SER A 198 -8.68 11.17 -1.06
N SER A 199 -8.91 12.44 -0.72
CA SER A 199 -8.94 13.52 -1.73
C SER A 199 -7.60 13.69 -2.47
N ALA A 200 -6.49 13.46 -1.76
CA ALA A 200 -5.14 13.59 -2.29
C ALA A 200 -4.72 12.42 -3.18
N LEU A 201 -5.10 11.20 -2.80
CA LEU A 201 -4.57 9.94 -3.34
C LEU A 201 -5.67 9.00 -3.88
N SER A 202 -6.84 9.56 -4.27
CA SER A 202 -8.03 8.82 -4.73
C SER A 202 -7.84 8.00 -6.03
N SER A 203 -6.67 8.09 -6.69
CA SER A 203 -6.28 7.27 -7.84
C SER A 203 -5.89 5.83 -7.49
N ALA A 204 -5.84 5.50 -6.20
CA ALA A 204 -5.39 4.23 -5.69
C ALA A 204 -6.53 3.20 -5.58
N ASP A 205 -6.78 2.44 -6.64
CA ASP A 205 -7.59 1.19 -6.63
C ASP A 205 -6.90 0.04 -5.86
N ALA A 206 -6.20 0.37 -4.77
CA ALA A 206 -5.12 -0.43 -4.17
C ALA A 206 -5.05 -0.28 -2.62
N GLY A 207 -6.13 0.22 -2.00
CA GLY A 207 -6.31 0.18 -0.54
C GLY A 207 -5.32 1.01 0.28
N SER A 208 -5.43 0.85 1.60
CA SER A 208 -4.78 1.70 2.60
C SER A 208 -3.23 1.69 2.54
N TYR A 209 -2.64 0.63 1.97
CA TYR A 209 -1.20 0.55 1.66
C TYR A 209 -0.71 1.68 0.75
N THR A 210 -1.50 2.05 -0.27
CA THR A 210 -1.05 3.00 -1.31
C THR A 210 -0.93 4.43 -0.79
N TYR A 211 -1.55 4.75 0.34
CA TYR A 211 -1.31 6.02 1.01
C TYR A 211 0.13 6.13 1.51
N MET A 212 0.65 5.06 2.13
CA MET A 212 2.00 5.08 2.70
C MET A 212 3.11 5.00 1.65
N ILE A 213 2.92 4.28 0.53
CA ILE A 213 3.95 4.22 -0.54
C ILE A 213 4.14 5.58 -1.23
N ASN A 214 3.09 6.40 -1.30
CA ASN A 214 3.15 7.76 -1.88
C ASN A 214 3.63 8.84 -0.89
N SER A 215 3.62 8.59 0.42
CA SER A 215 3.96 9.59 1.45
C SER A 215 5.22 9.27 2.29
N GLY A 216 5.40 8.01 2.69
CA GLY A 216 6.37 7.56 3.71
C GLY A 216 7.50 6.66 3.20
N GLY A 217 7.53 6.34 1.90
CA GLY A 217 8.59 5.55 1.27
C GLY A 217 8.44 4.03 1.42
N ARG A 218 9.23 3.27 0.65
CA ARG A 218 9.07 1.82 0.44
C ARG A 218 9.03 0.99 1.73
N THR A 219 9.99 1.17 2.65
CA THR A 219 10.08 0.33 3.85
C THR A 219 8.90 0.55 4.79
N LEU A 220 8.53 1.82 5.04
CA LEU A 220 7.39 2.14 5.91
C LEU A 220 6.07 1.68 5.28
N ALA A 221 5.95 1.76 3.95
CA ALA A 221 4.81 1.19 3.23
C ALA A 221 4.73 -0.34 3.39
N LEU A 222 5.83 -1.08 3.31
CA LEU A 222 5.85 -2.53 3.56
C LEU A 222 5.45 -2.88 5.00
N VAL A 223 5.89 -2.10 5.99
CA VAL A 223 5.44 -2.24 7.39
C VAL A 223 3.93 -2.02 7.50
N ALA A 224 3.41 -0.92 6.95
CA ALA A 224 1.98 -0.65 6.95
C ALA A 224 1.20 -1.76 6.20
N GLY A 225 1.70 -2.24 5.06
CA GLY A 225 1.13 -3.34 4.28
C GLY A 225 1.06 -4.67 5.03
N ALA A 226 2.03 -4.96 5.90
CA ALA A 226 1.98 -6.14 6.77
C ALA A 226 0.83 -6.02 7.79
N PHE A 227 0.65 -4.85 8.39
CA PHE A 227 -0.46 -4.58 9.31
C PHE A 227 -1.82 -4.55 8.60
N TYR A 228 -1.96 -3.92 7.43
CA TYR A 228 -3.22 -3.95 6.66
C TYR A 228 -3.61 -5.37 6.20
N LEU A 229 -2.63 -6.23 5.89
CA LEU A 229 -2.92 -7.63 5.57
C LEU A 229 -3.36 -8.42 6.81
N LEU A 230 -2.70 -8.19 7.96
CA LEU A 230 -3.07 -8.81 9.23
C LEU A 230 -4.44 -8.35 9.73
N ASP A 231 -4.76 -7.06 9.54
CA ASP A 231 -6.04 -6.43 9.88
C ASP A 231 -7.19 -7.08 9.12
N ALA A 232 -7.06 -7.18 7.80
CA ALA A 232 -8.03 -7.86 6.94
C ALA A 232 -8.25 -9.34 7.36
N VAL A 233 -7.18 -10.05 7.70
CA VAL A 233 -7.23 -11.45 8.18
C VAL A 233 -7.89 -11.54 9.55
N ALA A 234 -7.56 -10.65 10.48
CA ALA A 234 -8.12 -10.60 11.82
C ALA A 234 -9.62 -10.27 11.79
N THR A 235 -10.05 -9.28 10.99
CA THR A 235 -11.46 -8.96 10.72
C THR A 235 -12.23 -10.20 10.28
N GLY A 236 -11.70 -10.96 9.32
CA GLY A 236 -12.34 -12.17 8.80
C GLY A 236 -12.40 -13.30 9.83
N ALA A 237 -11.29 -13.57 10.52
CA ALA A 237 -11.18 -14.65 11.47
C ALA A 237 -12.02 -14.40 12.74
N VAL A 238 -12.02 -13.18 13.28
CA VAL A 238 -12.88 -12.78 14.42
C VAL A 238 -14.35 -12.85 14.02
N SER A 239 -14.73 -12.31 12.86
CA SER A 239 -16.12 -12.35 12.40
C SER A 239 -16.65 -13.78 12.26
N ALA A 240 -15.86 -14.69 11.65
CA ALA A 240 -16.23 -16.10 11.52
C ALA A 240 -16.32 -16.81 12.87
N GLY A 241 -15.38 -16.55 13.79
CA GLY A 241 -15.37 -17.14 15.12
C GLY A 241 -16.55 -16.67 15.99
N THR A 242 -16.87 -15.38 15.97
CA THR A 242 -18.03 -14.83 16.68
C THR A 242 -19.34 -15.34 16.09
N ALA A 243 -19.49 -15.41 14.76
CA ALA A 243 -20.68 -16.00 14.14
C ALA A 243 -20.83 -17.48 14.53
N ALA A 244 -19.72 -18.23 14.57
CA ALA A 244 -19.71 -19.61 15.03
C ALA A 244 -20.13 -19.76 16.50
N SER A 245 -19.72 -18.86 17.41
CA SER A 245 -20.11 -18.94 18.83
C SER A 245 -21.60 -18.68 19.07
N TYR A 246 -22.21 -17.80 18.25
CA TYR A 246 -23.66 -17.59 18.29
C TYR A 246 -24.44 -18.83 17.78
N ILE A 247 -23.93 -19.52 16.75
CA ILE A 247 -24.54 -20.76 16.25
C ILE A 247 -24.37 -21.92 17.25
N SER A 248 -23.14 -22.17 17.74
CA SER A 248 -22.84 -23.33 18.60
C SER A 248 -23.48 -23.24 19.98
N ALA A 249 -23.80 -22.04 20.46
CA ALA A 249 -24.51 -21.87 21.73
C ALA A 249 -26.00 -22.20 21.65
N GLU A 250 -26.60 -22.17 20.46
CA GLU A 250 -28.04 -22.40 20.26
C GLU A 250 -28.37 -23.74 19.60
N VAL A 251 -27.41 -24.36 18.89
CA VAL A 251 -27.57 -25.69 18.29
C VAL A 251 -26.67 -26.69 19.02
N PRO A 252 -27.24 -27.53 19.92
CA PRO A 252 -26.48 -28.55 20.63
C PRO A 252 -25.74 -29.50 19.68
N GLY A 253 -24.47 -29.76 19.96
CA GLY A 253 -23.63 -30.67 19.18
C GLY A 253 -22.89 -30.05 17.99
N LEU A 254 -23.11 -28.78 17.64
CA LEU A 254 -22.27 -28.08 16.67
C LEU A 254 -21.01 -27.50 17.32
N ASP A 255 -19.84 -27.98 16.90
CA ASP A 255 -18.55 -27.46 17.37
C ASP A 255 -18.22 -26.09 16.73
N MET A 256 -17.84 -25.14 17.59
CA MET A 256 -17.50 -23.76 17.20
C MET A 256 -16.33 -23.70 16.20
N ARG A 257 -15.34 -24.60 16.30
CA ARG A 257 -14.15 -24.60 15.43
C ARG A 257 -14.53 -25.06 14.03
N ILE A 258 -15.31 -26.14 13.94
CA ILE A 258 -15.89 -26.63 12.68
C ILE A 258 -16.73 -25.53 12.04
N MET A 259 -17.64 -24.89 12.78
CA MET A 259 -18.47 -23.81 12.25
C MET A 259 -17.65 -22.60 11.79
N THR A 260 -16.57 -22.24 12.49
CA THR A 260 -15.63 -21.18 12.07
C THR A 260 -15.01 -21.50 10.71
N ILE A 261 -14.52 -22.73 10.51
CA ILE A 261 -13.93 -23.19 9.24
C ILE A 261 -14.99 -23.18 8.13
N VAL A 262 -16.18 -23.72 8.39
CA VAL A 262 -17.28 -23.79 7.41
C VAL A 262 -17.68 -22.39 6.95
N LEU A 263 -17.83 -21.42 7.86
CA LEU A 263 -18.16 -20.04 7.52
C LEU A 263 -17.07 -19.36 6.68
N LEU A 264 -15.79 -19.52 7.03
CA LEU A 264 -14.67 -19.00 6.24
C LEU A 264 -14.64 -19.59 4.82
N VAL A 265 -14.81 -20.91 4.68
CA VAL A 265 -14.84 -21.60 3.38
C VAL A 265 -16.05 -21.19 2.55
N ALA A 266 -17.24 -21.09 3.16
CA ALA A 266 -18.47 -20.68 2.49
C ALA A 266 -18.38 -19.24 1.96
N MET A 267 -17.88 -18.29 2.76
CA MET A 267 -17.71 -16.91 2.32
C MET A 267 -16.62 -16.77 1.26
N ALA A 268 -15.50 -17.51 1.37
CA ALA A 268 -14.50 -17.57 0.32
C ALA A 268 -15.09 -18.11 -1.00
N ALA A 269 -15.95 -19.12 -0.95
CA ALA A 269 -16.67 -19.64 -2.11
C ALA A 269 -17.61 -18.60 -2.74
N ILE A 270 -18.40 -17.88 -1.93
CA ILE A 270 -19.26 -16.77 -2.40
C ILE A 270 -18.43 -15.67 -3.09
N CYS A 271 -17.28 -15.30 -2.52
CA CYS A 271 -16.35 -14.35 -3.14
C CYS A 271 -15.80 -14.87 -4.49
N MET A 272 -15.53 -16.18 -4.63
CA MET A 272 -15.10 -16.79 -5.90
C MET A 272 -16.21 -16.85 -6.96
N LEU A 273 -17.48 -16.98 -6.55
CA LEU A 273 -18.64 -16.92 -7.45
C LEU A 273 -18.85 -15.52 -8.06
N GLY A 274 -18.23 -14.47 -7.51
CA GLY A 274 -18.22 -13.12 -8.08
C GLY A 274 -19.54 -12.37 -7.88
N VAL A 275 -19.72 -11.79 -6.70
CA VAL A 275 -20.93 -11.03 -6.34
C VAL A 275 -21.01 -9.70 -7.10
N LYS A 276 -21.66 -9.73 -8.28
CA LYS A 276 -21.77 -8.57 -9.20
C LYS A 276 -22.52 -7.36 -8.62
N ASP A 277 -23.31 -7.54 -7.57
CA ASP A 277 -24.08 -6.49 -6.90
C ASP A 277 -23.86 -6.46 -5.37
N SER A 278 -22.60 -6.64 -4.96
CA SER A 278 -22.20 -6.71 -3.54
C SER A 278 -22.62 -5.50 -2.73
N ALA A 279 -22.71 -4.32 -3.33
CA ALA A 279 -23.10 -3.08 -2.66
C ALA A 279 -24.60 -3.01 -2.30
N ASN A 280 -25.49 -3.65 -3.06
CA ASN A 280 -26.90 -3.79 -2.68
C ASN A 280 -27.09 -4.88 -1.62
N VAL A 281 -26.36 -6.00 -1.73
CA VAL A 281 -26.36 -7.06 -0.70
C VAL A 281 -25.85 -6.51 0.63
N ALA A 282 -24.74 -5.77 0.63
CA ALA A 282 -24.22 -5.09 1.81
C ALA A 282 -25.22 -4.10 2.43
N LEU A 283 -25.97 -3.37 1.59
CA LEU A 283 -27.03 -2.47 2.07
C LEU A 283 -28.18 -3.24 2.73
N GLY A 284 -28.60 -4.38 2.15
CA GLY A 284 -29.60 -5.25 2.77
C GLY A 284 -29.16 -5.76 4.14
N MET A 285 -27.95 -6.30 4.24
CA MET A 285 -27.39 -6.82 5.51
C MET A 285 -27.33 -5.74 6.59
N VAL A 286 -26.77 -4.56 6.31
CA VAL A 286 -26.65 -3.49 7.33
C VAL A 286 -28.02 -2.90 7.69
N THR A 287 -29.00 -2.89 6.77
CA THR A 287 -30.36 -2.45 7.07
C THR A 287 -31.05 -3.43 8.02
N ILE A 288 -30.99 -4.74 7.76
CA ILE A 288 -31.52 -5.78 8.66
C ILE A 288 -30.89 -5.63 10.05
N HIS A 289 -29.57 -5.50 10.11
CA HIS A 289 -28.85 -5.34 11.37
C HIS A 289 -29.25 -4.08 12.14
N LEU A 290 -29.28 -2.91 11.49
CA LEU A 290 -29.70 -1.68 12.16
C LEU A 290 -31.17 -1.74 12.62
N THR A 291 -32.05 -2.43 11.90
CA THR A 291 -33.42 -2.68 12.39
C THR A 291 -33.44 -3.61 13.59
N THR A 292 -32.64 -4.68 13.61
CA THR A 292 -32.52 -5.60 14.75
C THR A 292 -31.96 -4.89 15.99
N MET A 293 -30.91 -4.07 15.83
CA MET A 293 -30.36 -3.27 16.93
C MET A 293 -31.37 -2.23 17.45
N ALA A 294 -32.13 -1.57 16.57
CA ALA A 294 -33.19 -0.65 16.98
C ALA A 294 -34.32 -1.35 17.74
N MET A 295 -34.76 -2.53 17.27
CA MET A 295 -35.75 -3.37 17.97
C MET A 295 -35.24 -3.81 19.35
N LEU A 296 -33.97 -4.21 19.46
CA LEU A 296 -33.33 -4.61 20.71
C LEU A 296 -33.19 -3.45 21.70
N ILE A 297 -32.86 -2.25 21.22
CA ILE A 297 -32.83 -1.03 22.05
C ILE A 297 -34.23 -0.70 22.58
N VAL A 298 -35.26 -0.68 21.71
CA VAL A 298 -36.64 -0.38 22.14
C VAL A 298 -37.17 -1.43 23.12
N ALA A 299 -36.99 -2.72 22.82
CA ALA A 299 -37.43 -3.81 23.69
C ALA A 299 -36.67 -3.80 25.04
N GLY A 300 -35.36 -3.51 25.02
CA GLY A 300 -34.55 -3.36 26.22
C GLY A 300 -34.98 -2.18 27.09
N ILE A 301 -35.30 -1.01 26.50
CA ILE A 301 -35.86 0.15 27.23
C ILE A 301 -37.19 -0.21 27.90
N VAL A 302 -38.11 -0.87 27.16
CA VAL A 302 -39.40 -1.32 27.72
C VAL A 302 -39.21 -2.33 28.85
N THR A 303 -38.18 -3.18 28.75
CA THR A 303 -37.87 -4.19 29.76
C THR A 303 -37.24 -3.58 31.01
N TRP A 304 -36.31 -2.64 30.85
CA TRP A 304 -35.76 -1.84 31.95
C TRP A 304 -36.86 -1.05 32.68
N ALA A 305 -37.78 -0.41 31.94
CA ALA A 305 -38.91 0.29 32.53
C ALA A 305 -39.84 -0.61 33.37
N LYS A 306 -39.92 -1.92 33.06
CA LYS A 306 -40.69 -2.91 33.83
C LYS A 306 -39.93 -3.47 35.04
N LEU A 307 -38.63 -3.73 34.90
CA LEU A 307 -37.77 -4.24 35.97
C LEU A 307 -37.40 -3.16 37.00
N GLY A 308 -37.46 -1.88 36.60
CA GLY A 308 -36.98 -0.77 37.40
C GLY A 308 -35.46 -0.74 37.53
N ASN A 309 -34.96 0.02 38.51
CA ASN A 309 -33.52 0.25 38.69
C ASN A 309 -32.82 -0.73 39.64
N ALA A 310 -33.51 -1.75 40.17
CA ALA A 310 -32.94 -2.67 41.16
C ALA A 310 -31.66 -3.34 40.66
N THR A 311 -31.70 -3.99 39.49
CA THR A 311 -30.54 -4.67 38.89
C THR A 311 -29.38 -3.70 38.59
N LEU A 312 -29.67 -2.47 38.16
CA LEU A 312 -28.64 -1.44 37.95
C LEU A 312 -27.98 -1.01 39.26
N VAL A 313 -28.75 -0.83 40.33
CA VAL A 313 -28.27 -0.49 41.68
C VAL A 313 -27.45 -1.65 42.25
N ASP A 314 -27.89 -2.89 42.09
CA ASP A 314 -27.16 -4.09 42.51
C ASP A 314 -25.83 -4.22 41.76
N ASN A 315 -25.83 -4.05 40.43
CA ASN A 315 -24.61 -4.03 39.63
C ASN A 315 -23.65 -2.91 40.05
N TRP A 316 -24.17 -1.74 40.46
CA TRP A 316 -23.38 -0.62 40.98
C TRP A 316 -22.81 -0.89 42.37
N ASN A 317 -23.54 -1.58 43.22
CA ASN A 317 -23.08 -2.00 44.55
C ASN A 317 -22.07 -3.13 44.46
N VAL A 318 -22.27 -4.10 43.56
CA VAL A 318 -21.30 -5.16 43.24
C VAL A 318 -20.00 -4.56 42.69
N ALA A 319 -20.07 -3.59 41.79
CA ALA A 319 -18.90 -2.88 41.27
C ALA A 319 -18.17 -1.99 42.31
N LYS A 320 -18.81 -1.68 43.44
CA LYS A 320 -18.20 -0.96 44.58
C LYS A 320 -17.65 -1.89 45.66
N GLY A 321 -18.34 -2.98 45.95
CA GLY A 321 -18.08 -3.88 47.08
C GLY A 321 -17.23 -5.11 46.74
N VAL A 322 -17.16 -5.49 45.47
CA VAL A 322 -16.24 -6.53 44.99
C VAL A 322 -15.08 -5.85 44.28
N ASP A 323 -13.86 -6.35 44.50
CA ASP A 323 -12.64 -5.88 43.83
C ASP A 323 -12.54 -6.31 42.34
N LEU A 324 -13.67 -6.21 41.61
CA LEU A 324 -13.78 -6.31 40.16
C LEU A 324 -12.91 -5.25 39.46
N THR A 325 -12.58 -4.18 40.18
CA THR A 325 -11.65 -3.13 39.76
C THR A 325 -10.19 -3.57 39.84
N SER A 326 -9.85 -4.60 40.61
CA SER A 326 -8.48 -5.08 40.86
C SER A 326 -7.59 -3.97 41.43
N GLY A 327 -8.11 -3.21 42.40
CA GLY A 327 -7.48 -2.03 42.99
C GLY A 327 -7.38 -0.80 42.07
N ARG A 328 -7.89 -0.85 40.83
CA ARG A 328 -7.84 0.29 39.89
C ARG A 328 -8.88 1.35 40.25
N ASN A 329 -8.51 2.62 40.13
CA ASN A 329 -9.46 3.72 40.29
C ASN A 329 -10.40 3.82 39.07
N VAL A 330 -11.55 4.49 39.24
CA VAL A 330 -12.57 4.66 38.18
C VAL A 330 -11.98 5.24 36.89
N ALA A 331 -11.09 6.24 37.00
CA ALA A 331 -10.44 6.85 35.84
C ALA A 331 -9.62 5.83 35.02
N ARG A 332 -8.90 4.93 35.69
CA ARG A 332 -8.13 3.86 35.03
C ARG A 332 -9.05 2.82 34.37
N ILE A 333 -10.17 2.46 34.99
CA ILE A 333 -11.15 1.52 34.44
C ILE A 333 -11.81 2.09 33.17
N VAL A 334 -12.24 3.36 33.22
CA VAL A 334 -12.81 4.07 32.06
C VAL A 334 -11.75 4.18 30.95
N PHE A 335 -10.49 4.49 31.29
CA PHE A 335 -9.39 4.53 30.33
C PHE A 335 -9.12 3.16 29.68
N ASP A 336 -8.93 2.11 30.49
CA ASP A 336 -8.67 0.75 30.00
C ASP A 336 -9.82 0.27 29.11
N GLY A 337 -11.06 0.48 29.57
CA GLY A 337 -12.27 0.21 28.80
C GLY A 337 -12.35 0.99 27.49
N THR A 338 -11.99 2.27 27.48
CA THR A 338 -11.95 3.11 26.27
C THR A 338 -10.92 2.57 25.28
N CYS A 339 -9.76 2.11 25.75
CA CYS A 339 -8.73 1.51 24.88
C CYS A 339 -9.21 0.21 24.22
N ILE A 340 -9.94 -0.65 24.94
CA ILE A 340 -10.55 -1.87 24.38
C ILE A 340 -11.73 -1.54 23.46
N ALA A 341 -12.54 -0.53 23.81
CA ALA A 341 -13.74 -0.11 23.07
C ALA A 341 -13.45 0.33 21.63
N PHE A 342 -12.21 0.67 21.29
CA PHE A 342 -11.81 0.89 19.90
C PHE A 342 -12.06 -0.32 18.99
N VAL A 343 -12.11 -1.56 19.52
CA VAL A 343 -12.47 -2.74 18.73
C VAL A 343 -13.91 -2.67 18.17
N GLY A 344 -14.81 -1.89 18.79
CA GLY A 344 -16.16 -1.59 18.29
C GLY A 344 -16.19 -0.67 17.06
N LEU A 345 -15.07 -0.02 16.74
CA LEU A 345 -14.94 0.97 15.67
C LEU A 345 -14.23 0.41 14.43
N THR A 346 -13.96 -0.89 14.43
CA THR A 346 -13.33 -1.66 13.35
C THR A 346 -14.19 -1.69 12.10
N GLY A 347 -13.58 -1.79 10.91
CA GLY A 347 -14.22 -1.66 9.61
C GLY A 347 -14.10 -0.26 9.00
N VAL A 348 -13.83 0.80 9.77
CA VAL A 348 -13.64 2.17 9.24
C VAL A 348 -12.36 2.27 8.41
N GLU A 349 -11.32 1.54 8.80
CA GLU A 349 -10.04 1.39 8.11
C GLU A 349 -10.13 0.69 6.76
N SER A 350 -11.21 -0.07 6.51
CA SER A 350 -11.49 -0.69 5.22
C SER A 350 -11.96 0.30 4.15
N THR A 351 -12.52 1.45 4.57
CA THR A 351 -13.18 2.45 3.70
C THR A 351 -12.33 3.00 2.55
N PRO A 352 -10.98 3.14 2.64
CA PRO A 352 -10.14 3.52 1.51
C PRO A 352 -10.18 2.53 0.34
N SER A 353 -10.45 1.24 0.59
CA SER A 353 -10.36 0.17 -0.40
C SER A 353 -11.38 0.27 -1.54
N TYR A 354 -12.43 1.09 -1.37
CA TYR A 354 -13.48 1.31 -2.35
C TYR A 354 -13.76 2.79 -2.62
N VAL A 355 -12.92 3.73 -2.13
CA VAL A 355 -13.20 5.18 -2.21
C VAL A 355 -13.29 5.70 -3.65
N SER A 356 -12.52 5.13 -4.57
CA SER A 356 -12.56 5.45 -6.02
C SER A 356 -13.92 5.16 -6.66
N ALA A 357 -14.66 4.17 -6.15
CA ALA A 357 -16.00 3.82 -6.64
C ALA A 357 -17.13 4.71 -6.06
N VAL A 358 -16.82 5.62 -5.13
CA VAL A 358 -17.81 6.48 -4.44
C VAL A 358 -18.02 7.79 -5.19
N LYS A 359 -19.29 8.19 -5.36
CA LYS A 359 -19.66 9.48 -5.95
C LYS A 359 -19.06 10.66 -5.17
N ALA A 360 -18.72 11.74 -5.88
CA ALA A 360 -18.21 12.98 -5.29
C ALA A 360 -19.11 13.47 -4.13
N GLY A 361 -18.48 13.83 -3.00
CA GLY A 361 -19.19 14.22 -1.77
C GLY A 361 -19.89 13.08 -1.01
N GLY A 362 -19.96 11.86 -1.57
CA GLY A 362 -20.56 10.69 -0.93
C GLY A 362 -19.70 10.11 0.20
N PHE A 363 -18.37 10.12 0.05
CA PHE A 363 -17.44 9.51 1.02
C PHE A 363 -17.46 10.18 2.42
N PRO A 364 -17.39 11.52 2.55
CA PRO A 364 -17.54 12.17 3.87
C PRO A 364 -18.89 11.87 4.54
N ARG A 365 -19.96 11.73 3.75
CA ARG A 365 -21.30 11.39 4.27
C ARG A 365 -21.39 9.92 4.71
N ALA A 366 -20.72 9.01 4.02
CA ALA A 366 -20.59 7.61 4.44
C ALA A 366 -19.84 7.50 5.78
N LEU A 367 -18.67 8.15 5.91
CA LEU A 367 -17.90 8.20 7.18
C LEU A 367 -18.66 8.89 8.31
N ARG A 368 -19.48 9.90 8.00
CA ARG A 368 -20.38 10.52 8.96
C ARG A 368 -21.40 9.49 9.47
N ASN A 369 -22.10 8.81 8.56
CA ASN A 369 -23.13 7.84 8.89
C ASN A 369 -22.56 6.66 9.69
N LEU A 370 -21.38 6.13 9.35
CA LEU A 370 -20.71 5.02 10.07
C LEU A 370 -20.57 5.31 11.57
N HIS A 371 -19.91 6.41 11.94
CA HIS A 371 -19.72 6.77 13.35
C HIS A 371 -21.04 7.20 14.01
N ILE A 372 -22.01 7.81 13.30
CA ILE A 372 -23.34 8.07 13.90
C ILE A 372 -24.02 6.75 14.29
N SER A 373 -23.96 5.72 13.44
CA SER A 373 -24.51 4.40 13.77
C SER A 373 -23.91 3.85 15.05
N VAL A 374 -22.57 3.72 15.13
CA VAL A 374 -21.90 3.17 16.32
C VAL A 374 -22.18 3.97 17.59
N LEU A 375 -22.12 5.30 17.49
CA LEU A 375 -22.38 6.20 18.61
C LEU A 375 -23.79 6.03 19.21
N LEU A 376 -24.79 5.71 18.37
CA LEU A 376 -26.17 5.52 18.81
C LEU A 376 -26.47 4.07 19.23
N THR A 377 -25.76 3.07 18.70
CA THR A 377 -26.01 1.66 19.01
C THR A 377 -25.19 1.13 20.18
N GLU A 378 -23.85 1.22 20.13
CA GLU A 378 -22.99 0.52 21.10
C GLU A 378 -23.15 1.03 22.55
N PRO A 379 -23.10 2.34 22.86
CA PRO A 379 -23.27 2.82 24.23
C PRO A 379 -24.68 2.54 24.77
N ALA A 380 -25.70 2.60 23.92
CA ALA A 380 -27.09 2.32 24.29
C ALA A 380 -27.30 0.84 24.63
N LEU A 381 -26.79 -0.07 23.79
CA LEU A 381 -26.84 -1.52 24.05
C LEU A 381 -26.05 -1.89 25.31
N ALA A 382 -24.85 -1.34 25.51
CA ALA A 382 -24.07 -1.53 26.72
C ALA A 382 -24.81 -1.07 27.98
N LEU A 383 -25.48 0.09 27.92
CA LEU A 383 -26.28 0.61 29.04
C LEU A 383 -27.44 -0.33 29.37
N LEU A 384 -28.15 -0.81 28.36
CA LEU A 384 -29.29 -1.73 28.53
C LEU A 384 -28.86 -3.09 29.11
N ILE A 385 -27.74 -3.64 28.65
CA ILE A 385 -27.14 -4.86 29.22
C ILE A 385 -26.90 -4.68 30.72
N VAL A 386 -26.18 -3.62 31.11
CA VAL A 386 -25.80 -3.35 32.51
C VAL A 386 -27.00 -2.93 33.38
N ALA A 387 -28.05 -2.35 32.80
CA ALA A 387 -29.24 -1.95 33.52
C ALA A 387 -30.24 -3.11 33.77
N THR A 388 -30.29 -4.09 32.87
CA THR A 388 -31.31 -5.16 32.90
C THR A 388 -30.78 -6.54 33.33
N MET A 389 -29.48 -6.80 33.24
CA MET A 389 -28.90 -8.12 33.51
C MET A 389 -27.91 -8.10 34.70
N PRO A 390 -27.97 -9.07 35.63
CA PRO A 390 -26.99 -9.16 36.72
C PRO A 390 -25.56 -9.38 36.22
N MET A 391 -24.59 -8.64 36.76
CA MET A 391 -23.19 -8.63 36.30
C MET A 391 -22.55 -10.02 36.25
N SER A 392 -22.90 -10.90 37.20
CA SER A 392 -22.45 -12.30 37.27
C SER A 392 -22.93 -13.18 36.12
N SER A 393 -23.96 -12.79 35.37
CA SER A 393 -24.49 -13.52 34.22
C SER A 393 -23.93 -13.05 32.87
N ILE A 394 -23.33 -11.86 32.84
CA ILE A 394 -22.89 -11.19 31.61
C ILE A 394 -21.36 -11.15 31.46
N ILE A 395 -20.60 -11.14 32.55
CA ILE A 395 -19.14 -11.29 32.47
C ILE A 395 -18.80 -12.73 32.02
N GLY A 396 -18.00 -12.84 30.95
CA GLY A 396 -17.57 -14.13 30.39
C GLY A 396 -18.54 -14.78 29.40
N THR A 397 -19.78 -14.28 29.29
CA THR A 397 -20.75 -14.71 28.27
C THR A 397 -20.37 -14.08 26.92
N PRO A 398 -20.08 -14.83 25.84
CA PRO A 398 -19.76 -14.23 24.53
C PRO A 398 -21.00 -13.66 23.84
N ASN A 399 -22.16 -14.30 24.03
CA ASN A 399 -23.35 -14.05 23.22
C ASN A 399 -24.34 -13.05 23.87
N ILE A 400 -23.83 -11.99 24.50
CA ILE A 400 -24.59 -11.11 25.41
C ILE A 400 -25.80 -10.45 24.72
N LEU A 401 -25.70 -10.06 23.46
CA LEU A 401 -26.81 -9.45 22.71
C LEU A 401 -27.99 -10.43 22.55
N ALA A 402 -27.72 -11.73 22.36
CA ALA A 402 -28.77 -12.74 22.31
C ALA A 402 -29.43 -12.92 23.69
N SER A 403 -28.66 -12.83 24.78
CA SER A 403 -29.19 -12.88 26.16
C SER A 403 -30.06 -11.67 26.49
N LEU A 404 -29.67 -10.46 26.08
CA LEU A 404 -30.52 -9.26 26.18
C LEU A 404 -31.81 -9.43 25.36
N GLY A 405 -31.71 -10.02 24.17
CA GLY A 405 -32.85 -10.37 23.33
C GLY A 405 -33.80 -11.34 24.04
N ALA A 406 -33.26 -12.41 24.65
CA ALA A 406 -34.04 -13.40 25.39
C ALA A 406 -34.80 -12.78 26.57
N LEU A 407 -34.16 -11.89 27.32
CA LEU A 407 -34.76 -11.16 28.44
C LEU A 407 -35.84 -10.15 27.97
N SER A 408 -35.58 -9.46 26.85
CA SER A 408 -36.48 -8.41 26.33
C SER A 408 -37.68 -8.96 25.54
N GLY A 409 -37.58 -10.20 25.06
CA GLY A 409 -38.66 -10.96 24.43
C GLY A 409 -38.10 -12.20 23.75
N GLY A 410 -38.46 -13.40 24.22
CA GLY A 410 -37.79 -14.66 23.83
C GLY A 410 -37.63 -14.93 22.33
N TRP A 411 -38.52 -14.43 21.47
CA TRP A 411 -38.41 -14.52 20.01
C TRP A 411 -37.30 -13.64 19.42
N LEU A 412 -37.02 -12.49 20.04
CA LEU A 412 -35.99 -11.53 19.62
C LEU A 412 -34.58 -12.12 19.75
N LYS A 413 -34.36 -13.05 20.70
CA LYS A 413 -33.13 -13.86 20.79
C LYS A 413 -32.76 -14.48 19.44
N TYR A 414 -33.71 -15.15 18.80
CA TYR A 414 -33.47 -15.85 17.53
C TYR A 414 -33.21 -14.87 16.38
N ILE A 415 -33.89 -13.71 16.35
CA ILE A 415 -33.60 -12.66 15.37
C ILE A 415 -32.17 -12.14 15.55
N VAL A 416 -31.74 -11.87 16.78
CA VAL A 416 -30.37 -11.42 17.08
C VAL A 416 -29.33 -12.46 16.68
N ILE A 417 -29.60 -13.77 16.86
CA ILE A 417 -28.70 -14.85 16.41
C ILE A 417 -28.62 -14.92 14.88
N VAL A 418 -29.75 -14.84 14.17
CA VAL A 418 -29.79 -14.84 12.70
C VAL A 418 -29.07 -13.60 12.15
N ASP A 419 -29.33 -12.44 12.75
CA ASP A 419 -28.67 -11.17 12.41
C ASP A 419 -27.15 -11.22 12.62
N ALA A 420 -26.69 -11.78 13.75
CA ALA A 420 -25.27 -11.98 14.02
C ALA A 420 -24.59 -12.75 12.88
N VAL A 421 -25.18 -13.87 12.45
CA VAL A 421 -24.62 -14.67 11.34
C VAL A 421 -24.60 -13.89 10.03
N ILE A 422 -25.65 -13.13 9.71
CA ILE A 422 -25.74 -12.33 8.48
C ILE A 422 -24.72 -11.19 8.46
N VAL A 423 -24.67 -10.37 9.52
CA VAL A 423 -23.81 -9.18 9.53
C VAL A 423 -22.32 -9.56 9.66
N LEU A 424 -22.00 -10.60 10.43
CA LEU A 424 -20.63 -11.10 10.56
C LEU A 424 -20.16 -11.85 9.31
N ALA A 425 -21.05 -12.48 8.54
CA ALA A 425 -20.72 -12.92 7.18
C ALA A 425 -20.31 -11.72 6.29
N GLY A 426 -20.97 -10.58 6.43
CA GLY A 426 -20.53 -9.29 5.88
C GLY A 426 -19.14 -8.85 6.37
N GLY A 427 -18.81 -9.10 7.64
CA GLY A 427 -17.46 -8.91 8.20
C GLY A 427 -16.39 -9.79 7.52
N ILE A 428 -16.68 -11.07 7.30
CA ILE A 428 -15.77 -11.99 6.56
C ILE A 428 -15.55 -11.52 5.12
N ILE A 429 -16.61 -11.06 4.44
CA ILE A 429 -16.52 -10.49 3.09
C ILE A 429 -15.68 -9.20 3.11
N SER A 430 -15.85 -8.33 4.10
CA SER A 430 -15.08 -7.10 4.27
C SER A 430 -13.58 -7.38 4.47
N GLY A 431 -13.24 -8.35 5.32
CA GLY A 431 -11.86 -8.85 5.47
C GLY A 431 -11.31 -9.43 4.16
N THR A 432 -12.12 -10.19 3.41
CA THR A 432 -11.72 -10.72 2.10
C THR A 432 -11.38 -9.58 1.13
N VAL A 433 -12.23 -8.56 1.04
CA VAL A 433 -12.04 -7.40 0.14
C VAL A 433 -10.83 -6.56 0.56
N GLY A 434 -10.62 -6.32 1.86
CA GLY A 434 -9.42 -5.61 2.36
C GLY A 434 -8.11 -6.35 2.05
N CYS A 435 -8.11 -7.68 2.20
CA CYS A 435 -6.98 -8.53 1.83
C CYS A 435 -6.73 -8.50 0.31
N MET A 436 -7.79 -8.62 -0.50
CA MET A 436 -7.68 -8.51 -1.97
C MET A 436 -7.16 -7.15 -2.44
N GLY A 437 -7.62 -6.05 -1.84
CA GLY A 437 -7.14 -4.70 -2.14
C GLY A 437 -5.65 -4.54 -1.85
N THR A 438 -5.23 -4.93 -0.65
CA THR A 438 -3.81 -4.90 -0.22
C THR A 438 -2.95 -5.82 -1.08
N ALA A 439 -3.40 -7.05 -1.36
CA ALA A 439 -2.69 -7.97 -2.23
C ALA A 439 -2.57 -7.43 -3.67
N GLN A 440 -3.63 -6.83 -4.22
CA GLN A 440 -3.57 -6.21 -5.55
C GLN A 440 -2.55 -5.07 -5.61
N ALA A 441 -2.49 -4.24 -4.57
CA ALA A 441 -1.48 -3.19 -4.43
C ALA A 441 -0.06 -3.77 -4.51
N LEU A 442 0.21 -4.78 -3.69
CA LEU A 442 1.51 -5.45 -3.63
C LEU A 442 1.89 -6.15 -4.96
N VAL A 443 0.93 -6.58 -5.78
CA VAL A 443 1.22 -7.11 -7.15
C VAL A 443 1.46 -5.99 -8.15
N ASN A 444 0.69 -4.90 -8.09
CA ASN A 444 0.89 -3.71 -8.91
C ASN A 444 2.28 -3.09 -8.66
N ASP A 445 2.78 -3.23 -7.43
CA ASP A 445 4.08 -2.78 -6.94
C ASP A 445 5.19 -3.85 -7.09
N LYS A 446 4.90 -4.96 -7.78
CA LYS A 446 5.81 -6.07 -8.12
C LYS A 446 6.46 -6.79 -6.93
N ILE A 447 5.89 -6.64 -5.72
CA ILE A 447 6.28 -7.37 -4.52
C ILE A 447 5.70 -8.79 -4.61
N LEU A 448 4.38 -8.91 -4.75
CA LEU A 448 3.71 -10.18 -5.05
C LEU A 448 3.83 -10.53 -6.54
N ALA A 449 3.76 -11.83 -6.84
CA ALA A 449 3.88 -12.34 -8.21
C ALA A 449 2.61 -12.08 -9.04
N ASN A 450 2.76 -11.86 -10.35
CA ASN A 450 1.64 -11.70 -11.30
C ASN A 450 0.64 -12.88 -11.29
N PHE A 451 1.00 -14.05 -10.73
CA PHE A 451 0.08 -15.16 -10.45
C PHE A 451 -1.19 -14.70 -9.72
N PHE A 452 -1.06 -13.78 -8.76
CA PHE A 452 -2.19 -13.24 -7.98
C PHE A 452 -3.18 -12.39 -8.79
N GLN A 453 -2.87 -12.03 -10.04
CA GLN A 453 -3.82 -11.35 -10.94
C GLN A 453 -4.70 -12.33 -11.75
N ARG A 454 -4.49 -13.65 -11.64
CA ARG A 454 -5.30 -14.64 -12.37
C ARG A 454 -6.76 -14.60 -11.91
N ALA A 455 -7.65 -14.24 -12.84
CA ALA A 455 -9.09 -14.22 -12.64
C ALA A 455 -9.75 -15.53 -13.11
N LEU A 456 -10.86 -15.91 -12.47
CA LEU A 456 -11.72 -16.99 -12.93
C LEU A 456 -12.47 -16.58 -14.22
N PRO A 457 -12.48 -17.39 -15.30
CA PRO A 457 -13.02 -16.97 -16.61
C PRO A 457 -14.48 -16.54 -16.61
N ARG A 458 -15.33 -17.13 -15.75
CA ARG A 458 -16.78 -16.84 -15.68
C ARG A 458 -17.14 -15.69 -14.74
N THR A 459 -16.39 -15.50 -13.67
CA THR A 459 -16.76 -14.61 -12.55
C THR A 459 -15.88 -13.37 -12.43
N GLY A 460 -14.70 -13.37 -13.06
CA GLY A 460 -13.69 -12.31 -12.90
C GLY A 460 -12.99 -12.30 -11.55
N ALA A 461 -13.36 -13.18 -10.61
CA ALA A 461 -12.80 -13.20 -9.26
C ALA A 461 -11.32 -13.63 -9.28
N ARG A 462 -10.45 -12.85 -8.63
CA ARG A 462 -9.00 -13.11 -8.50
C ARG A 462 -8.74 -14.20 -7.45
N TRP A 463 -9.07 -15.44 -7.80
CA TRP A 463 -9.08 -16.58 -6.88
C TRP A 463 -7.81 -16.75 -6.01
N PRO A 464 -6.57 -16.46 -6.46
CA PRO A 464 -5.40 -16.64 -5.59
C PRO A 464 -5.36 -15.67 -4.41
N GLN A 465 -5.97 -14.48 -4.55
CA GLN A 465 -6.07 -13.49 -3.47
C GLN A 465 -7.09 -13.95 -2.42
N ILE A 466 -8.19 -14.56 -2.86
CA ILE A 466 -9.22 -15.14 -1.96
C ILE A 466 -8.67 -16.37 -1.23
N VAL A 467 -7.92 -17.24 -1.93
CA VAL A 467 -7.25 -18.39 -1.30
C VAL A 467 -6.17 -17.96 -0.31
N LEU A 468 -5.42 -16.88 -0.60
CA LEU A 468 -4.47 -16.29 0.36
C LEU A 468 -5.18 -15.81 1.63
N PHE A 469 -6.29 -15.07 1.49
CA PHE A 469 -7.11 -14.65 2.63
C PHE A 469 -7.59 -15.84 3.46
N LEU A 470 -8.19 -16.85 2.82
CA LEU A 470 -8.68 -18.06 3.49
C LEU A 470 -7.57 -18.79 4.23
N ALA A 471 -6.41 -19.00 3.58
CA ALA A 471 -5.27 -19.68 4.18
C ALA A 471 -4.72 -18.91 5.41
N LEU A 472 -4.60 -17.58 5.31
CA LEU A 472 -4.13 -16.76 6.44
C LEU A 472 -5.14 -16.74 7.60
N CYS A 473 -6.45 -16.69 7.32
CA CYS A 473 -7.49 -16.79 8.35
C CYS A 473 -7.44 -18.14 9.07
N LEU A 474 -7.31 -19.25 8.33
CA LEU A 474 -7.18 -20.59 8.91
C LEU A 474 -5.90 -20.75 9.74
N ILE A 475 -4.78 -20.17 9.29
CA ILE A 475 -3.53 -20.13 10.06
C ILE A 475 -3.71 -19.34 11.36
N MET A 476 -4.36 -18.16 11.32
CA MET A 476 -4.64 -17.36 12.52
C MET A 476 -5.56 -18.13 13.49
N CYS A 477 -6.65 -18.73 13.01
CA CYS A 477 -7.57 -19.53 13.84
C CYS A 477 -6.87 -20.76 14.46
N GLY A 478 -6.06 -21.48 13.68
CA GLY A 478 -5.33 -22.66 14.15
C GLY A 478 -4.26 -22.30 15.19
N THR A 479 -3.47 -21.26 14.94
CA THR A 479 -2.40 -20.81 15.87
C THR A 479 -2.94 -20.14 17.13
N SER A 480 -4.16 -19.59 17.11
CA SER A 480 -4.87 -19.12 18.31
C SER A 480 -5.68 -20.22 19.02
N ASN A 481 -5.62 -21.48 18.55
CA ASN A 481 -6.42 -22.61 19.06
C ASN A 481 -7.95 -22.32 19.07
N PHE A 482 -8.41 -21.53 18.09
CA PHE A 482 -9.78 -21.03 17.96
C PHE A 482 -10.28 -20.22 19.17
N ASN A 483 -9.38 -19.60 19.93
CA ASN A 483 -9.73 -18.76 21.07
C ASN A 483 -10.12 -17.35 20.60
N LEU A 484 -11.43 -17.04 20.67
CA LEU A 484 -12.00 -15.75 20.26
C LEU A 484 -11.39 -14.57 21.03
N THR A 485 -11.15 -14.70 22.33
CA THR A 485 -10.55 -13.63 23.15
C THR A 485 -9.16 -13.28 22.63
N ILE A 486 -8.32 -14.27 22.30
CA ILE A 486 -6.99 -14.03 21.73
C ILE A 486 -7.09 -13.36 20.36
N MET A 487 -7.97 -13.87 19.48
CA MET A 487 -8.16 -13.35 18.12
C MET A 487 -8.66 -11.90 18.13
N SER A 488 -9.67 -11.59 18.95
CA SER A 488 -10.22 -10.24 19.10
C SER A 488 -9.23 -9.27 19.74
N SER A 489 -8.39 -9.75 20.67
CA SER A 489 -7.36 -8.90 21.29
C SER A 489 -6.23 -8.58 20.31
N VAL A 490 -5.80 -9.54 19.49
CA VAL A 490 -4.86 -9.28 18.37
C VAL A 490 -5.49 -8.29 17.39
N PHE A 491 -6.76 -8.48 17.03
CA PHE A 491 -7.48 -7.59 16.13
C PHE A 491 -7.51 -6.14 16.66
N SER A 492 -7.84 -5.92 17.94
CA SER A 492 -7.85 -4.60 18.59
C SER A 492 -6.53 -3.83 18.40
N ILE A 493 -5.39 -4.48 18.67
CA ILE A 493 -4.06 -3.85 18.53
C ILE A 493 -3.74 -3.55 17.06
N VAL A 494 -4.06 -4.48 16.15
CA VAL A 494 -3.80 -4.34 14.72
C VAL A 494 -4.63 -3.22 14.10
N PHE A 495 -5.93 -3.16 14.41
CA PHE A 495 -6.82 -2.08 14.01
C PHE A 495 -6.29 -0.71 14.46
N LEU A 496 -5.86 -0.59 15.71
CA LEU A 496 -5.32 0.66 16.24
C LEU A 496 -4.01 1.09 15.56
N LEU A 497 -3.13 0.15 15.22
CA LEU A 497 -1.93 0.41 14.43
C LEU A 497 -2.28 0.87 13.01
N VAL A 498 -3.22 0.19 12.36
CA VAL A 498 -3.78 0.54 11.05
C VAL A 498 -4.41 1.95 11.06
N MET A 499 -5.24 2.27 12.05
CA MET A 499 -5.84 3.59 12.20
C MET A 499 -4.79 4.68 12.46
N SER A 500 -3.70 4.36 13.17
CA SER A 500 -2.56 5.25 13.39
C SER A 500 -1.73 5.51 12.13
N PHE A 501 -1.73 4.59 11.15
CA PHE A 501 -1.06 4.82 9.87
C PHE A 501 -1.74 5.88 8.99
N PHE A 502 -3.04 6.17 9.15
CA PHE A 502 -3.70 7.23 8.37
C PHE A 502 -3.20 8.66 8.71
N PRO A 503 -3.19 9.12 9.98
CA PRO A 503 -2.61 10.42 10.30
C PRO A 503 -1.10 10.44 10.08
N LEU A 504 -0.37 9.32 10.27
CA LEU A 504 1.05 9.25 9.90
C LEU A 504 1.28 9.40 8.39
N SER A 505 0.43 8.79 7.55
CA SER A 505 0.45 8.98 6.09
C SER A 505 0.16 10.44 5.73
N LEU A 506 -0.80 11.09 6.40
CA LEU A 506 -1.10 12.49 6.15
C LEU A 506 0.04 13.43 6.62
N LEU A 507 0.65 13.20 7.79
CA LEU A 507 1.81 13.97 8.26
C LEU A 507 3.01 13.85 7.31
N THR A 508 3.32 12.63 6.87
CA THR A 508 4.38 12.38 5.88
C THR A 508 4.03 12.97 4.52
N LEU A 509 2.77 12.97 4.10
CA LEU A 509 2.30 13.61 2.87
C LEU A 509 2.44 15.14 2.92
N LEU A 510 2.06 15.76 4.04
CA LEU A 510 2.19 17.21 4.27
C LEU A 510 3.66 17.65 4.20
N HIS A 511 4.59 16.83 4.72
CA HIS A 511 6.02 17.10 4.65
C HIS A 511 6.61 16.85 3.25
N SER A 512 6.30 15.70 2.64
CA SER A 512 6.92 15.25 1.38
C SER A 512 6.27 15.81 0.11
N ARG A 513 5.03 16.32 0.18
CA ARG A 513 4.20 16.77 -0.97
C ARG A 513 3.33 18.00 -0.60
N PRO A 514 3.91 19.12 -0.14
CA PRO A 514 3.15 20.25 0.41
C PRO A 514 2.17 20.90 -0.60
N THR A 515 2.53 20.91 -1.88
CA THR A 515 1.79 21.55 -2.98
C THR A 515 0.63 20.73 -3.55
N LEU A 516 0.51 19.45 -3.17
CA LEU A 516 -0.49 18.53 -3.69
C LEU A 516 -1.93 19.03 -3.40
N PRO A 517 -2.86 19.01 -4.38
CA PRO A 517 -4.28 19.27 -4.15
C PRO A 517 -4.87 18.40 -3.04
N ARG A 518 -5.55 19.07 -2.11
CA ARG A 518 -6.24 18.50 -0.96
C ARG A 518 -7.53 19.29 -0.74
N SER A 519 -8.66 18.60 -0.74
CA SER A 519 -9.99 19.17 -0.51
C SER A 519 -10.92 18.08 0.05
N PRO A 520 -11.29 18.14 1.35
CA PRO A 520 -10.99 19.20 2.33
C PRO A 520 -9.52 19.20 2.79
N ARG A 521 -9.14 20.26 3.53
CA ARG A 521 -7.87 20.32 4.27
C ARG A 521 -8.13 20.26 5.77
N THR A 522 -7.46 19.34 6.45
CA THR A 522 -7.57 19.15 7.91
C THR A 522 -6.57 20.06 8.61
N PRO A 523 -6.94 20.76 9.68
CA PRO A 523 -5.97 21.51 10.48
C PRO A 523 -4.99 20.54 11.14
N LEU A 524 -3.69 20.88 11.13
CA LEU A 524 -2.61 20.03 11.63
C LEU A 524 -2.86 19.52 13.07
N LEU A 525 -3.47 20.34 13.93
CA LEU A 525 -3.85 19.97 15.29
C LEU A 525 -4.77 18.75 15.35
N VAL A 526 -5.74 18.61 14.41
CA VAL A 526 -6.65 17.45 14.36
C VAL A 526 -5.91 16.21 13.85
N VAL A 527 -4.93 16.37 12.95
CA VAL A 527 -4.08 15.25 12.50
C VAL A 527 -3.18 14.75 13.62
N LEU A 528 -2.57 15.66 14.39
CA LEU A 528 -1.77 15.34 15.58
C LEU A 528 -2.65 14.71 16.67
N LEU A 529 -3.86 15.22 16.91
CA LEU A 529 -4.81 14.63 17.85
C LEU A 529 -5.17 13.20 17.46
N ALA A 530 -5.50 12.94 16.19
CA ALA A 530 -5.77 11.59 15.69
C ALA A 530 -4.58 10.63 15.91
N PHE A 531 -3.35 11.10 15.64
CA PHE A 531 -2.14 10.31 15.87
C PHE A 531 -1.91 10.02 17.37
N CYS A 532 -2.06 11.02 18.24
CA CYS A 532 -1.93 10.85 19.69
C CYS A 532 -2.99 9.90 20.26
N VAL A 533 -4.25 10.00 19.82
CA VAL A 533 -5.33 9.06 20.21
C VAL A 533 -4.96 7.63 19.84
N GLY A 534 -4.47 7.39 18.62
CA GLY A 534 -4.01 6.07 18.18
C GLY A 534 -2.87 5.52 19.05
N VAL A 535 -1.80 6.30 19.26
CA VAL A 535 -0.65 5.89 20.09
C VAL A 535 -1.04 5.61 21.54
N ILE A 536 -1.90 6.44 22.14
CA ILE A 536 -2.37 6.26 23.53
C ILE A 536 -3.23 4.99 23.64
N ALA A 537 -4.13 4.74 22.67
CA ALA A 537 -4.96 3.53 22.67
C ALA A 537 -4.14 2.25 22.49
N ILE A 538 -3.08 2.27 21.65
CA ILE A 538 -2.13 1.16 21.51
C ILE A 538 -1.41 0.91 22.84
N ALA A 539 -0.89 1.96 23.48
CA ALA A 539 -0.20 1.86 24.76
C ALA A 539 -1.13 1.33 25.87
N GLY A 540 -2.40 1.73 25.87
CA GLY A 540 -3.43 1.21 26.78
C GLY A 540 -3.69 -0.29 26.57
N ASN A 541 -3.93 -0.73 25.33
CA ASN A 541 -4.10 -2.16 25.00
C ASN A 541 -2.86 -2.98 25.41
N ALA A 542 -1.66 -2.48 25.14
CA ALA A 542 -0.40 -3.11 25.52
C ALA A 542 -0.22 -3.23 27.05
N ALA A 543 -0.69 -2.24 27.82
CA ALA A 543 -0.66 -2.26 29.27
C ALA A 543 -1.70 -3.22 29.89
N ILE A 544 -2.84 -3.43 29.23
CA ILE A 544 -3.89 -4.37 29.67
C ILE A 544 -3.47 -5.82 29.39
N ALA A 545 -2.92 -6.10 28.20
CA ALA A 545 -2.61 -7.47 27.76
C ALA A 545 -1.27 -7.56 27.01
N PRO A 546 -0.12 -7.45 27.71
CA PRO A 546 1.21 -7.39 27.07
C PRO A 546 1.56 -8.64 26.24
N ALA A 547 1.05 -9.82 26.61
CA ALA A 547 1.23 -11.05 25.83
C ALA A 547 0.61 -10.96 24.42
N VAL A 548 -0.52 -10.25 24.28
CA VAL A 548 -1.22 -10.06 23.00
C VAL A 548 -0.41 -9.14 22.08
N LEU A 549 0.28 -8.13 22.61
CA LEU A 549 1.20 -7.31 21.83
C LEU A 549 2.34 -8.18 21.25
N GLY A 550 2.90 -9.09 22.03
CA GLY A 550 3.90 -10.05 21.57
C GLY A 550 3.39 -10.94 20.43
N GLN A 551 2.20 -11.53 20.58
CA GLN A 551 1.58 -12.34 19.54
C GLN A 551 1.25 -11.54 18.27
N THR A 552 0.77 -10.30 18.43
CA THR A 552 0.53 -9.36 17.31
C THR A 552 1.82 -9.05 16.56
N ALA A 553 2.91 -8.78 17.29
CA ALA A 553 4.22 -8.53 16.71
C ALA A 553 4.80 -9.76 15.99
N ILE A 554 4.52 -10.98 16.47
CA ILE A 554 4.91 -12.22 15.79
C ILE A 554 4.17 -12.35 14.45
N TYR A 555 2.84 -12.22 14.42
CA TYR A 555 2.07 -12.32 13.17
C TYR A 555 2.48 -11.24 12.16
N ALA A 556 2.55 -9.97 12.60
CA ALA A 556 2.96 -8.86 11.75
C ALA A 556 4.42 -9.01 11.29
N GLY A 557 5.30 -9.50 12.16
CA GLY A 557 6.71 -9.77 11.88
C GLY A 557 6.90 -10.86 10.82
N VAL A 558 6.16 -11.97 10.90
CA VAL A 558 6.19 -13.04 9.88
C VAL A 558 5.72 -12.50 8.52
N ILE A 559 4.60 -11.78 8.48
CA ILE A 559 4.11 -11.16 7.24
C ILE A 559 5.13 -10.16 6.69
N LEU A 560 5.69 -9.29 7.54
CA LEU A 560 6.69 -8.29 7.15
C LEU A 560 7.97 -8.94 6.60
N ILE A 561 8.49 -9.99 7.25
CA ILE A 561 9.66 -10.73 6.77
C ILE A 561 9.38 -11.33 5.37
N VAL A 562 8.21 -11.92 5.15
CA VAL A 562 7.80 -12.42 3.83
C VAL A 562 7.69 -11.29 2.80
N LEU A 563 7.08 -10.16 3.15
CA LEU A 563 6.96 -9.01 2.24
C LEU A 563 8.32 -8.38 1.91
N LEU A 564 9.23 -8.26 2.88
CA LEU A 564 10.61 -7.79 2.65
C LEU A 564 11.41 -8.77 1.77
N ALA A 565 11.31 -10.07 2.05
CA ALA A 565 11.95 -11.13 1.25
C ALA A 565 11.47 -11.13 -0.21
N LEU A 566 10.18 -10.87 -0.44
CA LEU A 566 9.59 -10.72 -1.77
C LEU A 566 9.95 -9.39 -2.44
N ALA A 567 9.97 -8.28 -1.70
CA ALA A 567 10.35 -6.96 -2.20
C ALA A 567 11.82 -6.92 -2.68
N ASP A 568 12.72 -7.58 -1.94
CA ASP A 568 14.15 -7.66 -2.22
C ASP A 568 14.58 -9.04 -2.78
N LYS A 569 13.65 -9.74 -3.44
CA LYS A 569 13.85 -11.09 -4.03
C LYS A 569 15.16 -11.28 -4.81
N VAL A 570 15.66 -10.24 -5.50
CA VAL A 570 16.95 -10.32 -6.21
C VAL A 570 18.15 -10.37 -5.25
N ARG A 571 18.12 -9.62 -4.14
CA ARG A 571 19.16 -9.69 -3.10
C ARG A 571 19.09 -11.03 -2.37
N LEU A 572 17.88 -11.49 -2.02
CA LEU A 572 17.68 -12.80 -1.39
C LEU A 572 18.22 -13.94 -2.27
N VAL A 573 17.88 -13.96 -3.56
CA VAL A 573 18.38 -14.98 -4.49
C VAL A 573 19.90 -14.89 -4.70
N ARG A 574 20.49 -13.68 -4.71
CA ARG A 574 21.96 -13.52 -4.70
C ARG A 574 22.59 -14.09 -3.42
N LEU A 575 22.01 -13.82 -2.25
CA LEU A 575 22.46 -14.34 -0.96
C LEU A 575 22.36 -15.87 -0.89
N LEU A 576 21.25 -16.45 -1.37
CA LEU A 576 21.06 -17.90 -1.44
C LEU A 576 22.05 -18.56 -2.42
N LEU A 577 22.32 -17.94 -3.58
CA LEU A 577 23.35 -18.42 -4.50
C LEU A 577 24.75 -18.35 -3.88
N TRP A 578 25.07 -17.27 -3.17
CA TRP A 578 26.34 -17.09 -2.47
C TRP A 578 26.51 -18.12 -1.34
N ALA A 579 25.49 -18.31 -0.51
CA ALA A 579 25.51 -19.29 0.58
C ALA A 579 25.62 -20.74 0.05
N ALA A 580 24.94 -21.05 -1.06
CA ALA A 580 25.08 -22.33 -1.74
C ALA A 580 26.49 -22.54 -2.34
N GLN A 581 27.20 -21.46 -2.70
CA GLN A 581 28.58 -21.51 -3.17
C GLN A 581 29.60 -21.64 -2.03
N GLN A 582 29.30 -21.13 -0.83
CA GLN A 582 30.20 -21.15 0.34
C GLN A 582 30.28 -22.51 1.09
N ARG A 583 29.62 -23.57 0.61
CA ARG A 583 29.69 -24.96 1.16
C ARG A 583 29.39 -25.08 2.67
N ILE A 584 28.16 -24.75 3.08
CA ILE A 584 27.67 -25.00 4.45
C ILE A 584 27.25 -26.48 4.70
N LEU A 585 27.27 -27.34 3.67
CA LEU A 585 27.11 -28.79 3.82
C LEU A 585 28.49 -29.48 3.87
N PRO A 586 28.91 -30.06 5.01
CA PRO A 586 30.18 -30.76 5.11
C PRO A 586 30.10 -32.10 4.36
N THR A 587 30.63 -32.14 3.14
CA THR A 587 30.89 -33.40 2.43
C THR A 587 32.05 -34.12 3.12
N PRO A 588 31.88 -35.35 3.66
CA PRO A 588 32.96 -36.06 4.34
C PRO A 588 34.12 -36.39 3.39
N PRO A 589 35.37 -36.45 3.87
CA PRO A 589 36.52 -36.72 3.03
C PRO A 589 36.52 -38.18 2.57
N GLY A 590 36.23 -38.42 1.29
CA GLY A 590 36.31 -39.75 0.67
C GLY A 590 35.47 -39.92 -0.59
N PHE A 591 34.26 -39.35 -0.65
CA PHE A 591 33.26 -39.62 -1.69
C PHE A 591 33.39 -38.78 -2.99
N VAL A 592 34.50 -38.06 -3.19
CA VAL A 592 34.52 -36.88 -4.07
C VAL A 592 34.85 -37.18 -5.55
N LYS A 593 35.53 -38.29 -5.90
CA LYS A 593 36.01 -38.47 -7.30
C LYS A 593 34.98 -38.97 -8.32
N ALA A 594 33.91 -39.66 -7.92
CA ALA A 594 32.94 -40.24 -8.87
C ALA A 594 31.67 -39.40 -9.08
N GLN A 595 31.10 -38.82 -8.01
CA GLN A 595 29.73 -38.29 -8.04
C GLN A 595 29.64 -36.81 -8.45
N VAL A 596 30.72 -36.05 -8.33
CA VAL A 596 30.76 -34.61 -8.66
C VAL A 596 30.52 -34.35 -10.16
N ARG A 597 30.94 -35.26 -11.05
CA ARG A 597 30.77 -35.13 -12.51
C ARG A 597 29.29 -35.07 -12.95
N TRP A 598 28.37 -35.63 -12.16
CA TRP A 598 26.92 -35.66 -12.47
C TRP A 598 26.12 -34.50 -11.86
N ILE A 599 26.63 -33.85 -10.81
CA ILE A 599 25.93 -32.75 -10.11
C ILE A 599 26.31 -31.38 -10.70
N THR A 600 27.56 -31.20 -11.15
CA THR A 600 28.07 -29.96 -11.76
C THR A 600 27.28 -29.44 -13.00
N PRO A 601 26.74 -30.25 -13.92
CA PRO A 601 25.93 -29.72 -15.02
C PRO A 601 24.55 -29.19 -14.54
N ARG A 602 23.92 -29.84 -13.55
CA ARG A 602 22.62 -29.39 -13.01
C ARG A 602 22.72 -28.08 -12.23
N THR A 603 23.75 -27.90 -11.40
CA THR A 603 24.00 -26.63 -10.71
C THR A 603 24.29 -25.50 -11.71
N ASN A 604 25.01 -25.78 -12.80
CA ASN A 604 25.22 -24.81 -13.88
C ASN A 604 23.94 -24.45 -14.66
N ALA A 605 23.05 -25.41 -14.93
CA ALA A 605 21.77 -25.14 -15.57
C ALA A 605 20.85 -24.28 -14.68
N ILE A 606 20.76 -24.60 -13.39
CA ILE A 606 20.03 -23.81 -12.39
C ILE A 606 20.65 -22.41 -12.26
N ARG A 607 21.98 -22.30 -12.14
CA ARG A 607 22.69 -21.01 -12.11
C ARG A 607 22.39 -20.16 -13.36
N LYS A 608 22.45 -20.74 -14.57
CA LYS A 608 22.07 -20.05 -15.82
C LYS A 608 20.58 -19.70 -15.88
N ALA A 609 19.69 -20.51 -15.29
CA ALA A 609 18.26 -20.19 -15.20
C ALA A 609 18.00 -19.03 -14.22
N VAL A 610 18.63 -19.04 -13.05
CA VAL A 610 18.52 -17.98 -12.03
C VAL A 610 19.14 -16.67 -12.53
N ILE A 611 20.30 -16.69 -13.18
CA ILE A 611 20.91 -15.49 -13.79
C ILE A 611 20.00 -14.92 -14.89
N ARG A 612 19.42 -15.77 -15.76
CA ARG A 612 18.42 -15.33 -16.75
C ARG A 612 17.17 -14.74 -16.09
N TRP A 613 16.70 -15.33 -14.99
CA TRP A 613 15.56 -14.82 -14.22
C TRP A 613 15.88 -13.46 -13.58
N ILE A 614 17.04 -13.30 -12.92
CA ILE A 614 17.49 -12.03 -12.35
C ILE A 614 17.59 -10.95 -13.44
N ARG A 615 18.21 -11.25 -14.58
CA ARG A 615 18.31 -10.32 -15.72
C ARG A 615 16.91 -9.94 -16.25
N ARG A 616 15.97 -10.89 -16.34
CA ARG A 616 14.58 -10.62 -16.73
C ARG A 616 13.84 -9.77 -15.69
N SER A 617 14.04 -10.02 -14.39
CA SER A 617 13.42 -9.27 -13.29
C SER A 617 14.00 -7.88 -13.04
N ARG A 618 15.17 -7.55 -13.59
CA ARG A 618 15.78 -6.21 -13.52
C ARG A 618 15.51 -5.32 -14.75
N ARG A 619 14.94 -5.89 -15.82
CA ARG A 619 14.75 -5.21 -17.12
C ARG A 619 13.43 -4.45 -17.24
N GLU A 620 12.59 -4.39 -16.19
CA GLU A 620 11.30 -3.71 -16.27
C GLU A 620 11.49 -2.18 -16.22
N PRO A 621 11.17 -1.44 -17.31
CA PRO A 621 11.40 -0.01 -17.33
C PRO A 621 10.38 0.77 -16.47
N VAL A 622 10.81 1.97 -16.09
CA VAL A 622 10.02 2.96 -15.36
C VAL A 622 9.84 4.18 -16.26
N VAL A 623 8.65 4.80 -16.24
CA VAL A 623 8.40 6.05 -16.98
C VAL A 623 8.34 7.22 -16.01
N PHE A 624 9.07 8.29 -16.31
CA PHE A 624 8.97 9.56 -15.60
C PHE A 624 8.59 10.67 -16.58
N PHE A 625 7.44 11.29 -16.36
CA PHE A 625 6.97 12.42 -17.15
C PHE A 625 7.62 13.71 -16.65
N THR A 626 8.31 14.43 -17.53
CA THR A 626 8.92 15.73 -17.22
C THR A 626 8.30 16.84 -18.06
N ALA A 627 7.99 17.96 -17.41
CA ALA A 627 7.50 19.18 -18.08
C ALA A 627 8.61 20.24 -18.24
N THR A 628 9.79 20.02 -17.66
CA THR A 628 10.89 20.99 -17.59
C THR A 628 12.22 20.31 -17.93
N ASP A 629 13.17 21.08 -18.42
CA ASP A 629 14.58 20.70 -18.61
C ASP A 629 15.42 20.77 -17.32
N ASP A 630 14.91 21.32 -16.22
CA ASP A 630 15.66 21.45 -14.95
C ASP A 630 16.30 20.12 -14.51
N ILE A 631 17.62 20.11 -14.57
CA ILE A 631 18.45 18.97 -14.17
C ILE A 631 18.26 18.60 -12.69
N SER A 632 17.88 19.57 -11.83
CA SER A 632 17.61 19.29 -10.41
C SER A 632 16.38 18.40 -10.24
N ALA A 633 15.33 18.60 -11.06
CA ALA A 633 14.16 17.75 -11.08
C ALA A 633 14.48 16.33 -11.60
N LEU A 634 15.26 16.22 -12.68
CA LEU A 634 15.68 14.94 -13.27
C LEU A 634 16.54 14.11 -12.30
N VAL A 635 17.56 14.72 -11.68
CA VAL A 635 18.44 14.05 -10.70
C VAL A 635 17.64 13.58 -9.47
N ARG A 636 16.69 14.39 -8.97
CA ARG A 636 15.80 13.97 -7.87
C ARG A 636 14.92 12.79 -8.27
N ALA A 637 14.37 12.80 -9.49
CA ALA A 637 13.54 11.71 -10.00
C ALA A 637 14.32 10.40 -10.09
N LEU A 638 15.51 10.40 -10.69
CA LEU A 638 16.34 9.18 -10.76
C LEU A 638 16.82 8.71 -9.39
N THR A 639 17.20 9.63 -8.49
CA THR A 639 17.58 9.28 -7.12
C THR A 639 16.43 8.56 -6.39
N TYR A 640 15.19 9.05 -6.54
CA TYR A 640 14.02 8.37 -5.97
C TYR A 640 13.79 6.99 -6.58
N VAL A 641 13.91 6.85 -7.90
CA VAL A 641 13.75 5.56 -8.60
C VAL A 641 14.83 4.57 -8.13
N GLN A 642 16.09 4.99 -8.01
CA GLN A 642 17.18 4.16 -7.51
C GLN A 642 16.94 3.68 -6.06
N GLN A 643 16.32 4.51 -5.22
CA GLN A 643 16.03 4.20 -3.82
C GLN A 643 14.76 3.36 -3.62
N ASN A 644 13.69 3.60 -4.38
CA ASN A 644 12.37 2.99 -4.16
C ASN A 644 12.01 1.91 -5.19
N GLU A 645 12.69 1.85 -6.33
CA GLU A 645 12.47 0.87 -7.41
C GLU A 645 13.78 0.13 -7.76
N PRO A 646 14.43 -0.60 -6.81
CA PRO A 646 15.75 -1.24 -6.98
C PRO A 646 15.79 -2.41 -8.01
N ALA A 647 14.67 -2.69 -8.66
CA ALA A 647 14.54 -3.61 -9.79
C ALA A 647 14.49 -2.88 -11.15
N CYS A 648 14.54 -1.55 -11.18
CA CYS A 648 14.63 -0.75 -12.40
C CYS A 648 16.08 -0.66 -12.88
N SER A 649 16.35 -1.05 -14.13
CA SER A 649 17.62 -0.76 -14.82
C SER A 649 17.48 0.26 -15.96
N ARG A 650 16.25 0.74 -16.23
CA ARG A 650 15.93 1.56 -17.40
C ARG A 650 14.82 2.54 -17.06
N VAL A 651 15.10 3.84 -17.13
CA VAL A 651 14.12 4.92 -16.99
C VAL A 651 13.87 5.55 -18.35
N ILE A 652 12.61 5.77 -18.66
CA ILE A 652 12.15 6.44 -19.87
C ILE A 652 11.63 7.82 -19.43
N LEU A 653 12.40 8.86 -19.71
CA LEU A 653 11.97 10.24 -19.57
C LEU A 653 10.99 10.54 -20.70
N VAL A 654 9.75 10.90 -20.37
CA VAL A 654 8.73 11.25 -21.36
C VAL A 654 8.42 12.74 -21.25
N HIS A 655 8.50 13.44 -22.37
CA HIS A 655 8.05 14.82 -22.51
C HIS A 655 6.92 14.90 -23.52
N CYS A 656 5.78 15.46 -23.11
CA CYS A 656 4.62 15.67 -23.96
C CYS A 656 4.62 17.12 -24.48
N PHE A 657 4.62 17.29 -25.80
CA PHE A 657 4.70 18.60 -26.47
C PHE A 657 3.55 18.75 -27.50
N SER A 658 3.11 19.99 -27.74
CA SER A 658 2.07 20.27 -28.76
C SER A 658 2.71 20.70 -30.08
N GLU A 659 3.60 21.68 -30.04
CA GLU A 659 4.44 22.07 -31.18
C GLU A 659 5.92 21.77 -30.91
N VAL A 660 6.71 21.56 -31.97
CA VAL A 660 8.16 21.28 -31.83
C VAL A 660 8.91 22.44 -31.13
N VAL A 661 8.36 23.65 -31.20
CA VAL A 661 8.88 24.85 -30.52
C VAL A 661 8.71 24.78 -28.99
N ASP A 662 7.75 24.00 -28.48
CA ASP A 662 7.53 23.84 -27.03
C ASP A 662 8.60 22.95 -26.36
N ILE A 663 9.40 22.22 -27.15
CA ILE A 663 10.42 21.30 -26.64
C ILE A 663 11.55 22.08 -25.95
N PRO A 664 11.79 21.88 -24.64
CA PRO A 664 12.84 22.60 -23.92
C PRO A 664 14.23 22.28 -24.49
N SER A 665 14.97 23.31 -24.90
CA SER A 665 16.20 23.19 -25.69
C SER A 665 17.33 22.43 -24.99
N GLU A 666 17.43 22.51 -23.66
CA GLU A 666 18.47 21.82 -22.88
C GLU A 666 18.04 20.43 -22.39
N LEU A 667 16.79 19.98 -22.64
CA LEU A 667 16.30 18.70 -22.10
C LEU A 667 17.08 17.51 -22.65
N GLU A 668 17.49 17.53 -23.92
CA GLU A 668 18.32 16.47 -24.51
C GLU A 668 19.69 16.43 -23.81
N ALA A 669 20.40 17.56 -23.73
CA ALA A 669 21.71 17.67 -23.10
C ALA A 669 21.66 17.28 -21.61
N ASN A 670 20.62 17.70 -20.89
CA ASN A 670 20.42 17.36 -19.49
C ASN A 670 20.05 15.89 -19.30
N SER A 671 19.29 15.26 -20.21
CA SER A 671 19.05 13.81 -20.15
C SER A 671 20.35 13.00 -20.32
N GLN A 672 21.24 13.43 -21.23
CA GLN A 672 22.51 12.77 -21.50
C GLN A 672 23.45 12.91 -20.29
N LEU A 673 23.55 14.10 -19.68
CA LEU A 673 24.35 14.31 -18.47
C LEU A 673 23.84 13.51 -17.28
N VAL A 674 22.52 13.29 -17.21
CA VAL A 674 21.89 12.49 -16.16
C VAL A 674 22.09 10.98 -16.40
N ASP A 675 22.07 10.49 -17.64
CA ASP A 675 22.47 9.11 -18.02
C ASP A 675 23.93 8.84 -17.60
N GLU A 676 24.84 9.76 -17.94
CA GLU A 676 26.26 9.73 -17.54
C GLU A 676 26.47 9.78 -16.01
N SER A 677 25.53 10.38 -15.27
CA SER A 677 25.61 10.49 -13.80
C SER A 677 25.10 9.26 -13.03
N PHE A 678 24.32 8.37 -13.68
CA PHE A 678 23.66 7.23 -13.03
C PHE A 678 23.98 5.90 -13.74
N PRO A 679 25.23 5.40 -13.72
CA PRO A 679 25.66 4.25 -14.53
C PRO A 679 24.84 2.96 -14.30
N THR A 680 24.17 2.83 -13.16
CA THR A 680 23.28 1.70 -12.83
C THR A 680 21.90 1.73 -13.52
N ILE A 681 21.56 2.82 -14.21
CA ILE A 681 20.24 3.07 -14.82
C ILE A 681 20.45 3.67 -16.22
N THR A 682 19.98 3.00 -17.25
CA THR A 682 19.88 3.55 -18.61
C THR A 682 18.75 4.58 -18.67
N VAL A 683 18.99 5.76 -19.23
CA VAL A 683 18.03 6.86 -19.32
C VAL A 683 17.67 7.15 -20.79
N ASP A 684 16.52 6.63 -21.25
CA ASP A 684 15.98 7.02 -22.56
C ASP A 684 15.24 8.34 -22.47
N LEU A 685 15.20 9.07 -23.59
CA LEU A 685 14.37 10.27 -23.77
C LEU A 685 13.35 10.03 -24.88
N VAL A 686 12.06 10.21 -24.57
CA VAL A 686 10.94 10.00 -25.49
C VAL A 686 10.11 11.27 -25.58
N PHE A 687 10.05 11.85 -26.78
CA PHE A 687 9.19 12.96 -27.11
C PHE A 687 7.85 12.44 -27.64
N VAL A 688 6.75 12.88 -27.03
CA VAL A 688 5.38 12.46 -27.39
C VAL A 688 4.57 13.66 -27.86
N GLU A 689 4.13 13.61 -29.11
CA GLU A 689 3.26 14.63 -29.70
C GLU A 689 1.83 14.49 -29.13
N SER A 690 1.35 15.52 -28.43
CA SER A 690 -0.01 15.57 -27.87
C SER A 690 -0.39 16.99 -27.42
N GLU A 691 -1.61 17.44 -27.73
CA GLU A 691 -2.17 18.73 -27.27
C GLU A 691 -2.13 18.93 -25.75
N ALA A 692 -2.26 17.86 -24.97
CA ALA A 692 -2.25 17.93 -23.51
C ALA A 692 -1.92 16.58 -22.87
N PHE A 693 -1.16 16.62 -21.76
CA PHE A 693 -0.99 15.49 -20.86
C PHE A 693 -2.35 15.12 -20.24
N SER A 694 -2.90 13.99 -20.68
CA SER A 694 -4.24 13.52 -20.31
C SER A 694 -4.21 12.03 -19.92
N PRO A 695 -5.22 11.52 -19.19
CA PRO A 695 -5.32 10.09 -18.86
C PRO A 695 -5.30 9.18 -20.09
N VAL A 696 -5.82 9.65 -21.23
CA VAL A 696 -5.83 8.94 -22.51
C VAL A 696 -4.42 8.76 -23.05
N VAL A 697 -3.60 9.82 -23.04
CA VAL A 697 -2.18 9.75 -23.46
C VAL A 697 -1.38 8.81 -22.55
N VAL A 698 -1.60 8.87 -21.23
CA VAL A 698 -0.93 7.98 -20.27
C VAL A 698 -1.31 6.51 -20.48
N GLU A 699 -2.59 6.20 -20.73
CA GLU A 699 -3.03 4.83 -21.04
C GLU A 699 -2.53 4.34 -22.41
N ALA A 700 -2.51 5.21 -23.43
CA ALA A 700 -1.95 4.88 -24.74
C ALA A 700 -0.44 4.55 -24.66
N LEU A 701 0.33 5.36 -23.94
CA LEU A 701 1.74 5.10 -23.65
C LEU A 701 1.94 3.85 -22.79
N SER A 702 1.05 3.57 -21.84
CA SER A 702 1.10 2.36 -21.01
C SER A 702 1.01 1.09 -21.85
N LYS A 703 0.10 1.07 -22.83
CA LYS A 703 -0.01 -0.01 -23.81
C LYS A 703 1.19 -0.10 -24.75
N ARG A 704 1.60 1.02 -25.36
CA ARG A 704 2.67 1.06 -26.38
C ARG A 704 4.07 0.75 -25.82
N LEU A 705 4.38 1.21 -24.60
CA LEU A 705 5.65 0.93 -23.92
C LEU A 705 5.62 -0.38 -23.11
N GLY A 706 4.45 -1.00 -22.92
CA GLY A 706 4.28 -2.19 -22.08
C GLY A 706 4.52 -1.93 -20.57
N VAL A 707 4.44 -0.68 -20.13
CA VAL A 707 4.70 -0.26 -18.73
C VAL A 707 3.38 -0.01 -18.01
N SER A 708 3.17 -0.67 -16.86
CA SER A 708 2.02 -0.41 -15.99
C SER A 708 1.98 1.05 -15.53
N ARG A 709 0.79 1.66 -15.52
CA ARG A 709 0.53 3.00 -14.94
C ARG A 709 1.10 3.17 -13.52
N THR A 710 1.14 2.10 -12.72
CA THR A 710 1.72 2.11 -11.36
C THR A 710 3.23 2.27 -11.30
N ARG A 711 3.94 2.11 -12.43
CA ARG A 711 5.37 2.39 -12.60
C ARG A 711 5.62 3.60 -13.51
N MET A 712 4.58 4.41 -13.70
CA MET A 712 4.65 5.73 -14.31
C MET A 712 4.58 6.80 -13.22
N PHE A 713 5.36 7.85 -13.40
CA PHE A 713 5.62 8.84 -12.36
C PHE A 713 5.54 10.27 -12.89
N ILE A 714 5.02 11.17 -12.06
CA ILE A 714 5.06 12.63 -12.27
C ILE A 714 5.78 13.34 -11.12
N SER A 715 6.21 14.57 -11.37
CA SER A 715 6.49 15.55 -10.31
C SER A 715 5.20 15.94 -9.57
N CYS A 716 5.30 16.48 -8.35
CA CYS A 716 4.11 16.93 -7.62
C CYS A 716 3.45 18.11 -8.36
N PRO A 717 2.15 18.01 -8.74
CA PRO A 717 1.48 19.07 -9.46
C PRO A 717 1.32 20.32 -8.61
N GLY A 718 1.29 21.48 -9.27
CA GLY A 718 1.19 22.79 -8.63
C GLY A 718 -0.13 23.03 -7.89
N ARG A 719 -0.10 24.07 -7.05
CA ARG A 719 -1.15 24.42 -6.06
C ARG A 719 -2.54 24.70 -6.65
N ASN A 720 -2.67 24.88 -7.96
CA ASN A 720 -3.95 25.04 -8.68
C ASN A 720 -4.74 23.72 -8.79
N GLY A 721 -4.15 22.59 -8.36
CA GLY A 721 -4.89 21.40 -7.96
C GLY A 721 -5.41 20.50 -9.07
N THR A 722 -5.04 20.79 -10.30
CA THR A 722 -5.35 20.01 -11.50
C THR A 722 -4.07 19.75 -12.26
N ILE A 723 -3.93 18.55 -12.81
CA ILE A 723 -2.85 18.26 -13.75
C ILE A 723 -3.27 18.86 -15.10
N CYS A 724 -2.42 19.72 -15.68
CA CYS A 724 -2.66 20.50 -16.89
C CYS A 724 -3.95 21.36 -16.88
N GLY A 725 -3.83 22.57 -16.31
CA GLY A 725 -4.71 23.71 -16.66
C GLY A 725 -6.20 23.58 -16.33
N GLY A 726 -6.60 22.71 -15.40
CA GLY A 726 -7.98 22.60 -14.92
C GLY A 726 -8.70 21.28 -15.24
N ARG A 727 -8.17 20.44 -16.14
CA ARG A 727 -8.99 19.40 -16.79
C ARG A 727 -9.11 18.07 -16.05
N PHE A 728 -8.06 17.59 -15.36
CA PHE A 728 -8.05 16.25 -14.76
C PHE A 728 -7.48 16.22 -13.34
N ARG A 729 -8.05 15.37 -12.49
CA ARG A 729 -7.57 15.05 -11.13
C ARG A 729 -6.60 13.87 -11.21
N LEU A 730 -5.72 13.73 -10.21
CA LEU A 730 -4.83 12.57 -10.09
C LEU A 730 -5.59 11.24 -10.16
N ALA A 731 -6.79 11.19 -9.55
CA ALA A 731 -7.76 10.09 -9.61
C ALA A 731 -7.94 9.52 -11.02
N ASP A 732 -8.11 10.42 -12.00
CA ASP A 732 -8.54 10.08 -13.35
C ASP A 732 -7.42 9.40 -14.17
N TYR A 733 -6.15 9.49 -13.72
CA TYR A 733 -4.99 8.84 -14.33
C TYR A 733 -4.79 7.37 -13.88
N GLY A 734 -5.58 6.89 -12.92
CA GLY A 734 -5.68 5.47 -12.52
C GLY A 734 -4.34 4.77 -12.23
N GLY A 735 -3.75 5.06 -11.06
CA GLY A 735 -2.52 4.41 -10.57
C GLY A 735 -1.21 5.18 -10.78
N LEU A 736 -1.23 6.32 -11.48
CA LEU A 736 -0.07 7.21 -11.64
C LEU A 736 0.47 7.69 -10.26
N ARG A 737 1.78 7.62 -10.04
CA ARG A 737 2.44 7.94 -8.75
C ARG A 737 3.22 9.26 -8.79
N ILE A 738 3.52 9.83 -7.60
CA ILE A 738 4.17 11.14 -7.47
C ILE A 738 5.55 11.03 -6.79
N VAL A 739 6.60 11.47 -7.48
CA VAL A 739 8.01 11.20 -7.12
C VAL A 739 8.72 12.32 -6.39
N THR A 740 8.57 13.56 -6.86
CA THR A 740 9.30 14.71 -6.30
C THR A 740 8.39 15.55 -5.43
N ALA A 741 8.92 16.12 -4.35
CA ALA A 741 8.39 17.37 -3.84
C ALA A 741 8.63 18.43 -4.92
N SER A 742 7.64 19.28 -5.20
CA SER A 742 7.96 20.53 -5.90
C SER A 742 8.92 21.32 -5.02
N LEU A 743 9.75 22.16 -5.65
CA LEU A 743 10.32 23.32 -4.95
C LEU A 743 9.19 24.23 -4.43
#